data_AF-A0AAU4MK22-F1
#
_entry.id   AF-A0AAU4MK22-F1
#
_cell.length_a   1.000
_cell.length_b   1.000
_cell.length_c   1.000
_cell.angle_alpha   90.00
_cell.angle_beta   90.00
_cell.angle_gamma   90.00
#
_symmetry.space_group_name_H-M   'P 1'
#
loop_
_entity.id
_entity.type
_entity.pdbx_description
1 polymer ?
#
loop_
_entity_poly.entity_id
_entity_poly.type
_entity_poly.pdbx_seq_one_letter_code
_entity_poly.pdbx_strand_id
1 'polypeptide(L)'
;MKSTRTRSTRLLAPSGVPEGMPAPEEAARALRGHVLRTPMRRLHWLERIVGVPVWAKLELQQHTGSFKYRGAYLAVSRLDPKVPVVAASAGNHGLAVAEVARRLGRVSNIVIPANASRLKREHIIDTGAGLIEYGSSLEEAIGHAQALAAAEGHHFLSPYNDLAVIAGNSTIALEALDEVPSAAFVVPMGGGGLISGIALGAASRGADSSVFGCEPARYPSVSRSSHAGHAVRVVPQPTLADGLAVNLDPGSVTVGLVREHVEGIVLLSEEELAAATYSLLVRESLLVEPAGAASVVACLRLAEAGRLNGPVVLPLCGGNVHHTTMAQIQQYPYRDEGLMRLLDLVGRRVQDIQVSRRRLPDNASGPGPGAGPGTGSAHELIIGQLRTCIADLGECAREVSDFDEYRSTRGLVVPDDIISALKAQITLAEAQLTSVVAAADPCCGTESSAEQVSSLEAELRWGMNTVAHVRGSLEWCSAAYDQSRSAQFFGIGAQDNPTVNYERYENNRVRQIENQLLQVLGLPADTFAATLTSSGMAAYSLIESYLIRDRLAAGSTVLTAPYIYFEASEQLLSLPHLRFVRAADYSTRALLDAAREHRPELILLDPVANTPDQRMTDVGAVLAALRTMDLGHPVTVVVDGTVVSGAVPGDWLVSDDRVQVIYYESCSKYLQLGLDATMAGLVIHPVALRARLDRLRRNTGTILYRHSTSLFPSYDRETFLKRMHRISSNALSVAEHLTSNAIVSRTVRVTYPGHPGHPDHEVARSIGHAGGCVTFQFVAEGDNNRSQLEAFIDDVLHRAREADLHLTKGVSFGFSTPRISAASSMAENEPPFLRLYVGDRGEYATDLMAKVLAEAFACRGSHGPEGPR
;
A
#
# COMPACT_ATOMS: atom_id res chain seq x y z
N MET A 1 -53.88 1.52 -19.83
CA MET A 1 -52.77 0.54 -19.74
C MET A 1 -52.62 0.14 -18.28
N LYS A 2 -52.52 -1.18 -18.03
CA LYS A 2 -52.74 -1.80 -16.71
C LYS A 2 -51.61 -1.51 -15.73
N SER A 3 -52.00 -1.00 -14.57
CA SER A 3 -51.24 -0.98 -13.32
C SER A 3 -50.75 -2.39 -12.97
N THR A 4 -49.43 -2.56 -12.86
CA THR A 4 -48.82 -3.75 -12.26
C THR A 4 -48.35 -3.37 -10.86
N ARG A 5 -49.20 -3.68 -9.87
CA ARG A 5 -48.88 -3.63 -8.44
C ARG A 5 -47.68 -4.55 -8.16
N THR A 6 -46.63 -4.00 -7.59
CA THR A 6 -45.57 -4.72 -6.89
C THR A 6 -46.19 -5.49 -5.72
N ARG A 7 -46.12 -6.83 -5.74
CA ARG A 7 -46.52 -7.69 -4.62
C ARG A 7 -45.51 -7.48 -3.48
N SER A 8 -45.93 -6.82 -2.41
CA SER A 8 -45.35 -7.02 -1.07
C SER A 8 -45.79 -8.41 -0.61
N THR A 9 -44.87 -9.37 -0.62
CA THR A 9 -45.07 -10.70 -0.06
C THR A 9 -44.76 -10.65 1.43
N ARG A 10 -45.81 -10.50 2.24
CA ARG A 10 -45.75 -10.81 3.68
C ARG A 10 -45.31 -12.25 3.86
N LEU A 11 -44.36 -12.51 4.75
CA LEU A 11 -44.11 -13.85 5.28
C LEU A 11 -45.40 -14.35 5.97
N LEU A 12 -46.10 -15.30 5.33
CA LEU A 12 -47.25 -15.97 5.91
C LEU A 12 -46.79 -16.93 7.03
N ALA A 13 -47.67 -17.22 7.99
CA ALA A 13 -47.46 -18.20 9.06
C ALA A 13 -47.01 -19.58 8.50
N PRO A 14 -46.27 -20.40 9.27
CA PRO A 14 -45.34 -21.40 8.75
C PRO A 14 -46.06 -22.59 8.11
N SER A 15 -46.37 -22.49 6.83
CA SER A 15 -46.79 -23.62 5.99
C SER A 15 -45.60 -24.12 5.17
N GLY A 16 -44.54 -24.59 5.83
CA GLY A 16 -43.29 -24.99 5.16
C GLY A 16 -42.18 -25.57 6.04
N VAL A 17 -42.37 -25.64 7.37
CA VAL A 17 -41.35 -26.19 8.29
C VAL A 17 -41.28 -27.70 8.11
N PRO A 18 -40.10 -28.29 7.80
CA PRO A 18 -39.95 -29.73 7.67
C PRO A 18 -40.34 -30.45 8.95
N GLU A 19 -41.07 -31.55 8.82
CA GLU A 19 -41.46 -32.40 9.94
C GLU A 19 -40.22 -32.86 10.73
N GLY A 20 -40.26 -32.74 12.06
CA GLY A 20 -39.15 -33.10 12.94
C GLY A 20 -38.10 -32.00 13.18
N MET A 21 -38.22 -30.83 12.54
CA MET A 21 -37.33 -29.70 12.81
C MET A 21 -37.65 -29.03 14.16
N PRO A 22 -36.67 -28.79 15.05
CA PRO A 22 -36.89 -28.04 16.28
C PRO A 22 -37.37 -26.62 16.00
N ALA A 23 -38.34 -26.14 16.78
CA ALA A 23 -38.80 -24.75 16.65
C ALA A 23 -37.67 -23.76 17.01
N PRO A 24 -37.58 -22.59 16.36
CA PRO A 24 -36.54 -21.59 16.65
C PRO A 24 -36.39 -21.23 18.13
N GLU A 25 -37.50 -21.10 18.87
CA GLU A 25 -37.51 -20.78 20.30
C GLU A 25 -37.03 -21.95 21.16
N GLU A 26 -37.30 -23.19 20.74
CA GLU A 26 -36.76 -24.40 21.38
C GLU A 26 -35.25 -24.47 21.18
N ALA A 27 -34.78 -24.24 19.95
CA ALA A 27 -33.36 -24.17 19.62
C ALA A 27 -32.64 -23.09 20.45
N ALA A 28 -33.21 -21.89 20.55
CA ALA A 28 -32.65 -20.81 21.38
C ALA A 28 -32.56 -21.18 22.87
N ARG A 29 -33.54 -21.92 23.39
CA ARG A 29 -33.50 -22.42 24.77
C ARG A 29 -32.41 -23.45 24.96
N ALA A 30 -32.26 -24.38 24.01
CA ALA A 30 -31.24 -25.43 24.06
C ALA A 30 -29.81 -24.89 23.92
N LEU A 31 -29.60 -23.81 23.16
CA LEU A 31 -28.27 -23.20 22.96
C LEU A 31 -27.85 -22.22 24.08
N ARG A 32 -28.78 -21.82 24.95
CA ARG A 32 -28.52 -20.82 26.01
C ARG A 32 -27.40 -21.29 26.94
N GLY A 33 -26.37 -20.45 27.11
CA GLY A 33 -25.20 -20.74 27.96
C GLY A 33 -24.14 -21.62 27.28
N HIS A 34 -24.40 -22.09 26.06
CA HIS A 34 -23.48 -22.93 25.31
C HIS A 34 -22.89 -22.24 24.07
N VAL A 35 -23.62 -21.27 23.53
CA VAL A 35 -23.17 -20.39 22.44
C VAL A 35 -23.05 -18.95 22.96
N LEU A 36 -22.18 -18.18 22.31
CA LEU A 36 -22.10 -16.74 22.57
C LEU A 36 -23.30 -16.04 21.93
N ARG A 37 -23.94 -15.15 22.68
CA ARG A 37 -24.80 -14.11 22.09
C ARG A 37 -23.86 -13.05 21.48
N THR A 38 -23.61 -13.17 20.18
CA THR A 38 -22.62 -12.32 19.50
C THR A 38 -23.08 -10.86 19.42
N PRO A 39 -22.17 -9.87 19.41
CA PRO A 39 -22.55 -8.47 19.36
C PRO A 39 -23.30 -8.08 18.08
N MET A 40 -24.22 -7.11 18.22
CA MET A 40 -24.78 -6.33 17.12
C MET A 40 -24.04 -4.99 17.05
N ARG A 41 -23.47 -4.67 15.88
CA ARG A 41 -22.75 -3.43 15.64
C ARG A 41 -23.41 -2.63 14.54
N ARG A 42 -23.68 -1.34 14.78
CA ARG A 42 -24.18 -0.45 13.73
C ARG A 42 -23.03 -0.02 12.81
N LEU A 43 -23.20 -0.24 11.50
CA LEU A 43 -22.22 0.13 10.48
C LEU A 43 -22.57 1.52 9.92
N HIS A 44 -22.21 2.57 10.67
CA HIS A 44 -22.55 3.96 10.31
C HIS A 44 -22.04 4.38 8.93
N TRP A 45 -20.89 3.87 8.49
CA TRP A 45 -20.35 4.18 7.18
C TRP A 45 -21.21 3.60 6.06
N LEU A 46 -21.73 2.38 6.22
CA LEU A 46 -22.56 1.71 5.23
C LEU A 46 -23.98 2.28 5.25
N GLU A 47 -24.51 2.62 6.42
CA GLU A 47 -25.78 3.35 6.57
C GLU A 47 -25.80 4.66 5.77
N ARG A 48 -24.71 5.44 5.80
CA ARG A 48 -24.62 6.68 4.99
C ARG A 48 -24.68 6.42 3.48
N ILE A 49 -24.20 5.25 3.03
CA ILE A 49 -24.17 4.89 1.61
C ILE A 49 -25.54 4.33 1.18
N VAL A 50 -26.10 3.45 1.98
CA VAL A 50 -27.35 2.71 1.71
C VAL A 50 -28.59 3.57 1.97
N GLY A 51 -28.51 4.54 2.89
CA GLY A 51 -29.63 5.43 3.24
C GLY A 51 -30.62 4.87 4.27
N VAL A 52 -30.37 3.68 4.83
CA VAL A 52 -31.14 3.09 5.94
C VAL A 52 -30.19 2.53 7.01
N PRO A 53 -30.64 2.33 8.26
CA PRO A 53 -29.78 1.78 9.32
C PRO A 53 -29.25 0.39 8.95
N VAL A 54 -27.93 0.20 9.00
CA VAL A 54 -27.30 -1.10 8.72
C VAL A 54 -26.59 -1.61 9.96
N TRP A 55 -26.87 -2.86 10.31
CA TRP A 55 -26.33 -3.55 11.48
C TRP A 55 -25.58 -4.80 11.06
N ALA A 56 -24.42 -5.04 11.65
CA ALA A 56 -23.64 -6.25 11.54
C ALA A 56 -23.86 -7.14 12.77
N LYS A 57 -24.27 -8.39 12.56
CA LYS A 57 -24.30 -9.44 13.59
C LYS A 57 -22.98 -10.21 13.52
N LEU A 58 -22.13 -10.04 14.53
CA LEU A 58 -20.72 -10.44 14.49
C LEU A 58 -20.50 -11.94 14.79
N GLU A 59 -21.02 -12.82 13.93
CA GLU A 59 -20.85 -14.28 14.09
C GLU A 59 -19.39 -14.75 13.89
N LEU A 60 -18.50 -13.91 13.33
CA LEU A 60 -17.05 -14.13 13.38
C LEU A 60 -16.48 -14.19 14.82
N GLN A 61 -17.20 -13.70 15.82
CA GLN A 61 -16.80 -13.74 17.23
C GLN A 61 -17.42 -14.92 17.98
N GLN A 62 -18.18 -15.79 17.31
CA GLN A 62 -18.66 -17.03 17.92
C GLN A 62 -17.48 -17.96 18.25
N HIS A 63 -17.70 -18.93 19.12
CA HIS A 63 -16.77 -20.04 19.30
C HIS A 63 -16.35 -20.61 17.93
N THR A 64 -15.07 -20.95 17.77
CA THR A 64 -14.46 -21.39 16.50
C THR A 64 -14.42 -20.36 15.36
N GLY A 65 -14.78 -19.09 15.62
CA GLY A 65 -14.64 -17.99 14.65
C GLY A 65 -15.72 -17.91 13.57
N SER A 66 -16.85 -18.63 13.72
CA SER A 66 -17.97 -18.57 12.77
C SER A 66 -19.30 -19.06 13.36
N PHE A 67 -20.41 -18.77 12.65
CA PHE A 67 -21.75 -19.19 13.03
C PHE A 67 -21.95 -20.73 13.14
N LYS A 68 -21.09 -21.51 12.48
CA LYS A 68 -21.23 -22.98 12.34
C LYS A 68 -21.32 -23.70 13.70
N TYR A 69 -20.74 -23.12 14.73
CA TYR A 69 -20.79 -23.65 16.08
C TYR A 69 -22.23 -23.81 16.61
N ARG A 70 -23.16 -22.91 16.25
CA ARG A 70 -24.56 -22.96 16.73
C ARG A 70 -25.29 -24.21 16.25
N GLY A 71 -25.25 -24.43 14.93
CA GLY A 71 -25.87 -25.60 14.32
C GLY A 71 -25.21 -26.91 14.75
N ALA A 72 -23.87 -26.92 14.82
CA ALA A 72 -23.12 -28.09 15.29
C ALA A 72 -23.48 -28.45 16.74
N TYR A 73 -23.52 -27.46 17.65
CA TYR A 73 -23.87 -27.71 19.05
C TYR A 73 -25.28 -28.27 19.20
N LEU A 74 -26.27 -27.68 18.52
CA LEU A 74 -27.64 -28.17 18.62
C LEU A 74 -27.78 -29.59 18.08
N ALA A 75 -27.19 -29.88 16.91
CA ALA A 75 -27.27 -31.21 16.32
C ALA A 75 -26.57 -32.25 17.20
N VAL A 76 -25.31 -32.01 17.58
CA VAL A 76 -24.53 -32.97 18.36
C VAL A 76 -25.15 -33.18 19.75
N SER A 77 -25.63 -32.14 20.43
CA SER A 77 -26.22 -32.29 21.78
C SER A 77 -27.48 -33.17 21.81
N ARG A 78 -28.20 -33.29 20.69
CA ARG A 78 -29.44 -34.08 20.56
C ARG A 78 -29.20 -35.55 20.18
N LEU A 79 -27.99 -35.89 19.73
CA LEU A 79 -27.64 -37.28 19.42
C LEU A 79 -27.47 -38.10 20.70
N ASP A 80 -27.68 -39.40 20.61
CA ASP A 80 -27.26 -40.34 21.67
C ASP A 80 -25.76 -40.16 21.94
N PRO A 81 -25.32 -39.94 23.20
CA PRO A 81 -23.91 -39.76 23.54
C PRO A 81 -22.98 -40.90 23.08
N LYS A 82 -23.51 -42.10 22.85
CA LYS A 82 -22.74 -43.26 22.39
C LYS A 82 -22.49 -43.28 20.89
N VAL A 83 -23.19 -42.45 20.10
CA VAL A 83 -23.07 -42.42 18.65
C VAL A 83 -21.98 -41.42 18.26
N PRO A 84 -20.86 -41.87 17.65
CA PRO A 84 -19.83 -40.97 17.16
C PRO A 84 -20.35 -40.08 16.02
N VAL A 85 -19.78 -38.89 15.90
CA VAL A 85 -20.15 -37.93 14.85
C VAL A 85 -19.09 -37.95 13.76
N VAL A 86 -19.51 -37.97 12.51
CA VAL A 86 -18.62 -37.79 11.37
C VAL A 86 -19.05 -36.59 10.55
N ALA A 87 -18.10 -35.76 10.13
CA ALA A 87 -18.36 -34.61 9.25
C ALA A 87 -17.27 -34.53 8.18
N ALA A 88 -17.59 -33.93 7.03
CA ALA A 88 -16.64 -33.70 5.96
C ALA A 88 -16.42 -32.20 5.71
N SER A 89 -15.31 -31.64 6.20
CA SER A 89 -14.92 -30.24 5.98
C SER A 89 -13.55 -29.96 6.57
N ALA A 90 -12.66 -29.35 5.78
CA ALA A 90 -11.41 -28.76 6.28
C ALA A 90 -11.57 -27.30 6.73
N GLY A 91 -12.80 -26.80 6.89
CA GLY A 91 -13.09 -25.40 7.20
C GLY A 91 -13.96 -25.22 8.44
N ASN A 92 -14.74 -24.13 8.44
CA ASN A 92 -15.55 -23.69 9.58
C ASN A 92 -16.47 -24.78 10.16
N HIS A 93 -17.04 -25.66 9.33
CA HIS A 93 -17.89 -26.75 9.82
C HIS A 93 -17.10 -27.85 10.53
N GLY A 94 -15.98 -28.29 9.95
CA GLY A 94 -15.15 -29.34 10.55
C GLY A 94 -14.63 -28.93 11.91
N LEU A 95 -14.13 -27.69 12.02
CA LEU A 95 -13.69 -27.12 13.29
C LEU A 95 -14.83 -27.00 14.32
N ALA A 96 -16.01 -26.53 13.89
CA ALA A 96 -17.17 -26.43 14.77
C ALA A 96 -17.60 -27.79 15.33
N VAL A 97 -17.72 -28.82 14.48
CA VAL A 97 -18.11 -30.17 14.91
C VAL A 97 -17.08 -30.76 15.87
N ALA A 98 -15.80 -30.63 15.53
CA ALA A 98 -14.70 -31.15 16.32
C ALA A 98 -14.64 -30.52 17.73
N GLU A 99 -14.73 -29.18 17.81
CA GLU A 99 -14.71 -28.45 19.07
C GLU A 99 -15.97 -28.72 19.92
N VAL A 100 -17.15 -28.80 19.30
CA VAL A 100 -18.40 -29.15 19.99
C VAL A 100 -18.35 -30.57 20.55
N ALA A 101 -17.88 -31.53 19.76
CA ALA A 101 -17.76 -32.92 20.20
C ALA A 101 -16.80 -33.04 21.38
N ARG A 102 -15.63 -32.38 21.29
CA ARG A 102 -14.68 -32.25 22.40
C ARG A 102 -15.32 -31.69 23.66
N ARG A 103 -16.05 -30.57 23.54
CA ARG A 103 -16.73 -29.92 24.67
C ARG A 103 -17.81 -30.80 25.31
N LEU A 104 -18.48 -31.62 24.52
CA LEU A 104 -19.52 -32.55 24.98
C LEU A 104 -18.98 -33.93 25.38
N GLY A 105 -17.66 -34.16 25.30
CA GLY A 105 -17.04 -35.45 25.61
C GLY A 105 -17.42 -36.57 24.64
N ARG A 106 -17.65 -36.23 23.36
CA ARG A 106 -18.08 -37.15 22.30
C ARG A 106 -16.94 -37.43 21.32
N VAL A 107 -16.97 -38.62 20.71
CA VAL A 107 -16.04 -38.99 19.65
C VAL A 107 -16.48 -38.35 18.34
N SER A 108 -15.55 -37.71 17.64
CA SER A 108 -15.78 -37.16 16.31
C SER A 108 -14.67 -37.47 15.33
N ASN A 109 -15.05 -37.80 14.09
CA ASN A 109 -14.15 -37.98 12.96
C ASN A 109 -14.42 -36.91 11.90
N ILE A 110 -13.39 -36.17 11.51
CA ILE A 110 -13.46 -35.15 10.46
C ILE A 110 -12.76 -35.68 9.22
N VAL A 111 -13.54 -35.90 8.16
CA VAL A 111 -13.03 -36.29 6.85
C VAL A 111 -12.67 -35.04 6.05
N ILE A 112 -11.47 -35.02 5.50
CA ILE A 112 -10.96 -33.91 4.70
C ILE A 112 -10.33 -34.42 3.40
N PRO A 113 -10.31 -33.61 2.33
CA PRO A 113 -9.51 -33.93 1.15
C PRO A 113 -8.02 -34.04 1.51
N ALA A 114 -7.30 -34.96 0.88
CA ALA A 114 -5.87 -35.16 1.13
C ALA A 114 -5.01 -33.93 0.78
N ASN A 115 -5.51 -33.05 -0.09
CA ASN A 115 -4.88 -31.79 -0.49
C ASN A 115 -5.29 -30.59 0.39
N ALA A 116 -6.00 -30.80 1.50
CA ALA A 116 -6.36 -29.71 2.41
C ALA A 116 -5.10 -29.04 3.01
N SER A 117 -5.12 -27.70 3.10
CA SER A 117 -3.95 -26.95 3.57
C SER A 117 -3.57 -27.35 5.01
N ARG A 118 -2.27 -27.38 5.30
CA ARG A 118 -1.73 -27.79 6.61
C ARG A 118 -2.33 -27.00 7.77
N LEU A 119 -2.46 -25.68 7.63
CA LEU A 119 -3.03 -24.81 8.67
C LEU A 119 -4.51 -25.09 8.97
N LYS A 120 -5.29 -25.47 7.96
CA LYS A 120 -6.69 -25.89 8.14
C LYS A 120 -6.81 -27.23 8.87
N ARG A 121 -5.80 -28.11 8.75
CA ARG A 121 -5.72 -29.40 9.44
C ARG A 121 -5.33 -29.26 10.91
N GLU A 122 -4.31 -28.46 11.19
CA GLU A 122 -3.75 -28.28 12.54
C GLU A 122 -4.83 -27.81 13.53
N HIS A 123 -5.68 -26.86 13.16
CA HIS A 123 -6.79 -26.41 14.02
C HIS A 123 -7.80 -27.51 14.38
N ILE A 124 -8.05 -28.48 13.49
CA ILE A 124 -8.95 -29.61 13.77
C ILE A 124 -8.21 -30.63 14.65
N ILE A 125 -6.93 -30.90 14.38
CA ILE A 125 -6.10 -31.82 15.17
C ILE A 125 -6.02 -31.36 16.63
N ASP A 126 -5.86 -30.06 16.87
CA ASP A 126 -5.76 -29.48 18.22
C ASP A 126 -7.02 -29.70 19.07
N THR A 127 -8.17 -29.99 18.45
CA THR A 127 -9.39 -30.36 19.18
C THR A 127 -9.38 -31.82 19.68
N GLY A 128 -8.45 -32.65 19.20
CA GLY A 128 -8.39 -34.08 19.50
C GLY A 128 -9.40 -34.93 18.71
N ALA A 129 -10.05 -34.37 17.69
CA ALA A 129 -10.88 -35.15 16.77
C ALA A 129 -10.04 -36.08 15.88
N GLY A 130 -10.61 -37.23 15.51
CA GLY A 130 -9.99 -38.11 14.52
C GLY A 130 -10.00 -37.44 13.16
N LEU A 131 -8.84 -37.34 12.50
CA LEU A 131 -8.73 -36.74 11.17
C LEU A 131 -8.55 -37.84 10.13
N ILE A 132 -9.43 -37.87 9.12
CA ILE A 132 -9.41 -38.87 8.05
C ILE A 132 -9.18 -38.14 6.72
N GLU A 133 -8.02 -38.36 6.10
CA GLU A 133 -7.71 -37.80 4.79
C GLU A 133 -8.22 -38.75 3.70
N TYR A 134 -9.18 -38.29 2.89
CA TYR A 134 -9.77 -39.11 1.83
C TYR A 134 -10.13 -38.28 0.59
N GLY A 135 -9.70 -38.79 -0.57
CA GLY A 135 -10.02 -38.22 -1.87
C GLY A 135 -9.26 -36.93 -2.19
N SER A 136 -9.46 -36.47 -3.42
CA SER A 136 -8.80 -35.26 -3.98
C SER A 136 -9.70 -34.02 -3.94
N SER A 137 -10.97 -34.19 -3.58
CA SER A 137 -12.00 -33.16 -3.59
C SER A 137 -12.90 -33.24 -2.35
N LEU A 138 -13.54 -32.11 -1.99
CA LEU A 138 -14.51 -32.07 -0.89
C LEU A 138 -15.71 -33.00 -1.15
N GLU A 139 -16.09 -33.17 -2.41
CA GLU A 139 -17.18 -34.06 -2.81
C GLU A 139 -16.85 -35.53 -2.50
N GLU A 140 -15.64 -35.98 -2.82
CA GLU A 140 -15.16 -37.32 -2.46
C GLU A 140 -15.08 -37.51 -0.94
N ALA A 141 -14.60 -36.51 -0.21
CA ALA A 141 -14.54 -36.54 1.25
C ALA A 141 -15.95 -36.65 1.88
N ILE A 142 -16.94 -35.93 1.34
CA ILE A 142 -18.35 -36.04 1.77
C ILE A 142 -18.88 -37.45 1.50
N GLY A 143 -18.67 -37.98 0.30
CA GLY A 143 -19.11 -39.33 -0.05
C GLY A 143 -18.50 -40.40 0.86
N HIS A 144 -17.22 -40.25 1.22
CA HIS A 144 -16.55 -41.13 2.16
C HIS A 144 -17.08 -41.00 3.59
N ALA A 145 -17.31 -39.77 4.07
CA ALA A 145 -17.89 -39.55 5.39
C ALA A 145 -19.29 -40.16 5.53
N GLN A 146 -20.11 -40.09 4.49
CA GLN A 146 -21.43 -40.73 4.44
C GLN A 146 -21.32 -42.26 4.42
N ALA A 147 -20.39 -42.81 3.64
CA ALA A 147 -20.15 -44.25 3.60
C ALA A 147 -19.63 -44.78 4.96
N LEU A 148 -18.72 -44.05 5.59
CA LEU A 148 -18.20 -44.36 6.93
C LEU A 148 -19.31 -44.34 7.98
N ALA A 149 -20.18 -43.32 7.93
CA ALA A 149 -21.36 -43.24 8.80
C ALA A 149 -22.26 -44.46 8.67
N ALA A 150 -22.56 -44.87 7.43
CA ALA A 150 -23.41 -46.03 7.17
C ALA A 150 -22.78 -47.35 7.60
N ALA A 151 -21.47 -47.51 7.41
CA ALA A 151 -20.74 -48.74 7.73
C ALA A 151 -20.51 -48.94 9.24
N GLU A 152 -20.18 -47.87 9.96
CA GLU A 152 -19.79 -47.92 11.38
C GLU A 152 -20.91 -47.51 12.33
N GLY A 153 -22.08 -47.12 11.80
CA GLY A 153 -23.21 -46.64 12.61
C GLY A 153 -22.96 -45.26 13.24
N HIS A 154 -22.08 -44.45 12.65
CA HIS A 154 -21.85 -43.07 13.07
C HIS A 154 -22.93 -42.14 12.51
N HIS A 155 -23.08 -40.96 13.11
CA HIS A 155 -23.97 -39.94 12.59
C HIS A 155 -23.22 -38.97 11.68
N PHE A 156 -23.55 -38.96 10.38
CA PHE A 156 -23.04 -37.95 9.46
C PHE A 156 -23.73 -36.62 9.68
N LEU A 157 -22.99 -35.61 10.11
CA LEU A 157 -23.51 -34.27 10.37
C LEU A 157 -23.27 -33.34 9.16
N SER A 158 -24.34 -33.11 8.39
CA SER A 158 -24.30 -32.21 7.23
C SER A 158 -23.99 -30.76 7.66
N PRO A 159 -23.18 -30.00 6.90
CA PRO A 159 -22.90 -28.60 7.18
C PRO A 159 -24.09 -27.65 6.99
N TYR A 160 -25.19 -28.12 6.37
CA TYR A 160 -26.35 -27.28 6.07
C TYR A 160 -27.67 -28.05 5.90
N ASN A 161 -27.63 -29.31 5.46
CA ASN A 161 -28.82 -30.13 5.17
C ASN A 161 -29.19 -31.01 6.36
N ASP A 162 -29.23 -30.42 7.55
CA ASP A 162 -29.63 -31.06 8.80
C ASP A 162 -30.61 -30.14 9.54
N LEU A 163 -31.73 -30.68 10.01
CA LEU A 163 -32.80 -29.90 10.61
C LEU A 163 -32.37 -29.21 11.92
N ALA A 164 -31.54 -29.87 12.72
CA ALA A 164 -31.01 -29.27 13.95
C ALA A 164 -29.94 -28.22 13.62
N VAL A 165 -29.15 -28.39 12.57
CA VAL A 165 -28.22 -27.35 12.10
C VAL A 165 -28.97 -26.09 11.68
N ILE A 166 -30.03 -26.23 10.88
CA ILE A 166 -30.86 -25.10 10.42
C ILE A 166 -31.54 -24.43 11.63
N ALA A 167 -32.09 -25.20 12.56
CA ALA A 167 -32.74 -24.68 13.77
C ALA A 167 -31.74 -23.97 14.69
N GLY A 168 -30.49 -24.44 14.79
CA GLY A 168 -29.44 -23.75 15.53
C GLY A 168 -29.13 -22.38 14.92
N ASN A 169 -29.08 -22.31 13.58
CA ASN A 169 -28.81 -21.06 12.87
C ASN A 169 -29.96 -20.04 12.97
N SER A 170 -31.21 -20.49 13.19
CA SER A 170 -32.36 -19.57 13.34
C SER A 170 -32.24 -18.67 14.57
N THR A 171 -31.47 -19.10 15.58
CA THR A 171 -31.23 -18.31 16.80
C THR A 171 -30.54 -16.98 16.52
N ILE A 172 -29.79 -16.86 15.42
CA ILE A 172 -29.14 -15.62 14.99
C ILE A 172 -30.20 -14.54 14.71
N ALA A 173 -31.28 -14.90 14.01
CA ALA A 173 -32.37 -13.99 13.72
C ALA A 173 -33.13 -13.61 14.99
N LEU A 174 -33.37 -14.56 15.91
CA LEU A 174 -34.02 -14.28 17.19
C LEU A 174 -33.22 -13.27 18.03
N GLU A 175 -31.90 -13.45 18.13
CA GLU A 175 -31.02 -12.52 18.83
C GLU A 175 -30.99 -11.15 18.17
N ALA A 176 -30.96 -11.09 16.83
CA ALA A 176 -30.99 -9.82 16.10
C ALA A 176 -32.32 -9.09 16.29
N LEU A 177 -33.45 -9.80 16.24
CA LEU A 177 -34.80 -9.24 16.38
C LEU A 177 -35.14 -8.84 17.82
N ASP A 178 -34.44 -9.37 18.83
CA ASP A 178 -34.51 -8.84 20.19
C ASP A 178 -34.01 -7.38 20.28
N GLU A 179 -33.09 -6.99 19.38
CA GLU A 179 -32.43 -5.68 19.39
C GLU A 179 -32.97 -4.76 18.28
N VAL A 180 -33.31 -5.33 17.12
CA VAL A 180 -33.88 -4.63 15.96
C VAL A 180 -35.19 -5.34 15.58
N PRO A 181 -36.35 -4.94 16.17
CA PRO A 181 -37.60 -5.71 16.09
C PRO A 181 -38.18 -5.98 14.69
N SER A 182 -37.72 -5.26 13.67
CA SER A 182 -38.03 -5.51 12.25
C SER A 182 -36.83 -5.11 11.40
N ALA A 183 -36.39 -6.00 10.52
CA ALA A 183 -35.27 -5.76 9.63
C ALA A 183 -35.32 -6.58 8.34
N ALA A 184 -34.68 -6.08 7.29
CA ALA A 184 -34.25 -6.87 6.15
C ALA A 184 -32.96 -7.62 6.48
N PHE A 185 -32.92 -8.93 6.30
CA PHE A 185 -31.72 -9.75 6.45
C PHE A 185 -31.06 -9.95 5.09
N VAL A 186 -29.75 -9.71 4.99
CA VAL A 186 -28.96 -10.01 3.78
C VAL A 186 -27.91 -11.04 4.13
N VAL A 187 -28.08 -12.27 3.65
CA VAL A 187 -27.41 -13.45 4.22
C VAL A 187 -26.56 -14.16 3.16
N PRO A 188 -25.26 -14.42 3.42
CA PRO A 188 -24.43 -15.24 2.54
C PRO A 188 -24.92 -16.70 2.47
N MET A 189 -24.81 -17.32 1.30
CA MET A 189 -25.32 -18.66 1.03
C MET A 189 -24.25 -19.55 0.40
N GLY A 190 -24.01 -20.71 1.02
CA GLY A 190 -23.29 -21.83 0.40
C GLY A 190 -24.23 -23.02 0.15
N GLY A 191 -24.62 -23.72 1.22
CA GLY A 191 -25.64 -24.78 1.15
C GLY A 191 -27.05 -24.34 1.59
N GLY A 192 -27.25 -23.07 1.91
CA GLY A 192 -28.55 -22.51 2.33
C GLY A 192 -28.91 -22.66 3.81
N GLY A 193 -28.19 -23.46 4.60
CA GLY A 193 -28.57 -23.73 6.01
C GLY A 193 -28.58 -22.51 6.94
N LEU A 194 -27.74 -21.49 6.68
CA LEU A 194 -27.74 -20.24 7.43
C LEU A 194 -28.98 -19.40 7.11
N ILE A 195 -29.22 -19.13 5.82
CA ILE A 195 -30.33 -18.29 5.37
C ILE A 195 -31.68 -18.93 5.66
N SER A 196 -31.81 -20.26 5.51
CA SER A 196 -33.03 -20.99 5.87
C SER A 196 -33.31 -20.87 7.37
N GLY A 197 -32.29 -20.98 8.22
CA GLY A 197 -32.43 -20.77 9.66
C GLY A 197 -32.88 -19.35 9.98
N ILE A 198 -32.19 -18.34 9.43
CA ILE A 198 -32.54 -16.93 9.65
C ILE A 198 -33.96 -16.64 9.19
N ALA A 199 -34.38 -17.15 8.02
CA ALA A 199 -35.72 -16.94 7.51
C ALA A 199 -36.81 -17.53 8.41
N LEU A 200 -36.60 -18.75 8.92
CA LEU A 200 -37.53 -19.39 9.85
C LEU A 200 -37.57 -18.68 11.21
N GLY A 201 -36.43 -18.22 11.73
CA GLY A 201 -36.36 -17.44 12.96
C GLY A 201 -37.00 -16.06 12.83
N ALA A 202 -36.87 -15.42 11.68
CA ALA A 202 -37.55 -14.15 11.38
C ALA A 202 -39.06 -14.35 11.27
N ALA A 203 -39.51 -15.41 10.59
CA ALA A 203 -40.91 -15.76 10.46
C ALA A 203 -41.56 -16.11 11.81
N SER A 204 -40.84 -16.80 12.72
CA SER A 204 -41.40 -17.20 14.03
C SER A 204 -41.70 -16.00 14.94
N ARG A 205 -40.99 -14.89 14.77
CA ARG A 205 -41.23 -13.64 15.50
C ARG A 205 -42.41 -12.82 14.97
N GLY A 206 -42.98 -13.19 13.82
CA GLY A 206 -44.09 -12.45 13.20
C GLY A 206 -43.75 -11.00 12.84
N ALA A 207 -42.45 -10.67 12.75
CA ALA A 207 -41.97 -9.35 12.37
C ALA A 207 -42.12 -9.13 10.86
N ASP A 208 -42.33 -7.88 10.43
CA ASP A 208 -42.33 -7.48 9.01
C ASP A 208 -40.88 -7.47 8.48
N SER A 209 -40.28 -8.65 8.40
CA SER A 209 -38.88 -8.86 7.99
C SER A 209 -38.81 -9.47 6.60
N SER A 210 -37.83 -9.03 5.81
CA SER A 210 -37.51 -9.57 4.50
C SER A 210 -36.19 -10.31 4.55
N VAL A 211 -36.01 -11.34 3.73
CA VAL A 211 -34.75 -12.12 3.69
C VAL A 211 -34.24 -12.20 2.28
N PHE A 212 -33.00 -11.75 2.09
CA PHE A 212 -32.27 -11.76 0.83
C PHE A 212 -31.01 -12.61 0.97
N GLY A 213 -30.67 -13.35 -0.09
CA GLY A 213 -29.47 -14.15 -0.17
C GLY A 213 -28.38 -13.50 -1.00
N CYS A 214 -27.13 -13.88 -0.76
CA CYS A 214 -26.05 -13.65 -1.71
C CYS A 214 -25.10 -14.85 -1.83
N GLU A 215 -24.56 -15.07 -3.02
CA GLU A 215 -23.59 -16.14 -3.29
C GLU A 215 -22.61 -15.70 -4.39
N PRO A 216 -21.43 -16.35 -4.53
CA PRO A 216 -20.49 -16.01 -5.59
C PRO A 216 -21.07 -16.31 -6.97
N ALA A 217 -20.95 -15.37 -7.91
CA ALA A 217 -21.37 -15.54 -9.30
C ALA A 217 -20.66 -16.71 -10.00
N ARG A 218 -19.44 -17.04 -9.54
CA ARG A 218 -18.64 -18.18 -9.98
C ARG A 218 -19.14 -19.53 -9.48
N TYR A 219 -19.96 -19.55 -8.42
CA TYR A 219 -20.51 -20.77 -7.85
C TYR A 219 -21.99 -20.60 -7.44
N PRO A 220 -22.92 -20.40 -8.40
CA PRO A 220 -24.31 -20.06 -8.11
C PRO A 220 -25.18 -21.31 -7.84
N SER A 221 -24.80 -22.13 -6.86
CA SER A 221 -25.45 -23.43 -6.62
C SER A 221 -26.84 -23.29 -6.00
N VAL A 222 -27.02 -22.36 -5.05
CA VAL A 222 -28.29 -22.17 -4.35
C VAL A 222 -29.30 -21.45 -5.24
N SER A 223 -28.90 -20.40 -5.97
CA SER A 223 -29.81 -19.72 -6.88
C SER A 223 -30.32 -20.64 -7.98
N ARG A 224 -29.45 -21.44 -8.61
CA ARG A 224 -29.86 -22.37 -9.67
C ARG A 224 -30.76 -23.48 -9.15
N SER A 225 -30.43 -24.06 -8.00
CA SER A 225 -31.26 -25.10 -7.39
C SER A 225 -32.61 -24.55 -6.92
N SER A 226 -32.60 -23.36 -6.31
CA SER A 226 -33.81 -22.63 -5.94
C SER A 226 -34.67 -22.34 -7.18
N HIS A 227 -34.10 -21.92 -8.30
CA HIS A 227 -34.87 -21.70 -9.53
C HIS A 227 -35.47 -23.01 -10.09
N ALA A 228 -34.68 -24.08 -10.14
CA ALA A 228 -35.09 -25.39 -10.66
C ALA A 228 -36.09 -26.13 -9.77
N GLY A 229 -36.16 -25.82 -8.47
CA GLY A 229 -37.04 -26.51 -7.52
C GLY A 229 -36.46 -27.79 -6.95
N HIS A 230 -35.24 -28.15 -7.34
CA HIS A 230 -34.49 -29.29 -6.84
C HIS A 230 -33.00 -28.97 -6.86
N ALA A 231 -32.18 -29.78 -6.18
CA ALA A 231 -30.72 -29.63 -6.22
C ALA A 231 -30.20 -29.75 -7.65
N VAL A 232 -29.43 -28.76 -8.09
CA VAL A 232 -28.75 -28.71 -9.39
C VAL A 232 -27.27 -28.60 -9.14
N ARG A 233 -26.50 -29.48 -9.77
CA ARG A 233 -25.04 -29.38 -9.74
C ARG A 233 -24.55 -28.23 -10.61
N VAL A 234 -23.61 -27.48 -10.06
CA VAL A 234 -22.83 -26.49 -10.79
C VAL A 234 -21.37 -26.94 -10.88
N VAL A 235 -20.71 -26.57 -11.96
CA VAL A 235 -19.28 -26.82 -12.13
C VAL A 235 -18.52 -25.87 -11.22
N PRO A 236 -17.66 -26.37 -10.31
CA PRO A 236 -16.85 -25.53 -9.44
C PRO A 236 -15.95 -24.59 -10.22
N GLN A 237 -16.00 -23.30 -9.91
CA GLN A 237 -14.96 -22.35 -10.29
C GLN A 237 -14.27 -21.79 -9.03
N PRO A 238 -12.97 -21.50 -9.07
CA PRO A 238 -12.25 -20.90 -7.94
C PRO A 238 -12.86 -19.55 -7.54
N THR A 239 -13.10 -19.39 -6.23
CA THR A 239 -13.64 -18.19 -5.61
C THR A 239 -12.94 -17.89 -4.28
N LEU A 240 -12.81 -16.61 -3.94
CA LEU A 240 -12.34 -16.11 -2.66
C LEU A 240 -13.25 -16.54 -1.50
N ALA A 241 -14.54 -16.71 -1.76
CA ALA A 241 -15.52 -17.17 -0.79
C ALA A 241 -15.67 -18.70 -0.83
N ASP A 242 -14.57 -19.41 -0.55
CA ASP A 242 -14.52 -20.88 -0.56
C ASP A 242 -15.59 -21.53 0.34
N GLY A 243 -15.92 -20.90 1.47
CA GLY A 243 -16.99 -21.33 2.36
C GLY A 243 -18.41 -21.30 1.76
N LEU A 244 -18.60 -20.63 0.61
CA LEU A 244 -19.86 -20.58 -0.13
C LEU A 244 -19.88 -21.52 -1.35
N ALA A 245 -18.74 -22.11 -1.73
CA ALA A 245 -18.58 -22.91 -2.95
C ALA A 245 -18.98 -24.38 -2.74
N VAL A 246 -20.27 -24.65 -2.53
CA VAL A 246 -20.78 -26.01 -2.22
C VAL A 246 -21.95 -26.39 -3.13
N ASN A 247 -21.89 -27.59 -3.71
CA ASN A 247 -23.04 -28.19 -4.40
C ASN A 247 -24.03 -28.75 -3.37
N LEU A 248 -25.33 -28.53 -3.63
CA LEU A 248 -26.40 -29.00 -2.77
C LEU A 248 -26.59 -30.51 -2.90
N ASP A 249 -26.82 -31.17 -1.77
CA ASP A 249 -27.15 -32.59 -1.70
C ASP A 249 -28.47 -32.88 -2.44
N PRO A 250 -28.61 -34.02 -3.13
CA PRO A 250 -29.90 -34.47 -3.65
C PRO A 250 -30.96 -34.48 -2.55
N GLY A 251 -32.12 -33.87 -2.82
CA GLY A 251 -33.20 -33.78 -1.84
C GLY A 251 -32.97 -32.77 -0.71
N SER A 252 -31.98 -31.87 -0.81
CA SER A 252 -31.72 -30.86 0.22
C SER A 252 -32.95 -30.03 0.59
N VAL A 253 -33.30 -30.01 1.87
CA VAL A 253 -34.48 -29.29 2.39
C VAL A 253 -34.33 -27.77 2.23
N THR A 254 -33.08 -27.29 2.13
CA THR A 254 -32.78 -25.86 1.96
C THR A 254 -33.30 -25.31 0.63
N VAL A 255 -33.48 -26.14 -0.40
CA VAL A 255 -34.04 -25.69 -1.69
C VAL A 255 -35.48 -25.20 -1.53
N GLY A 256 -36.33 -25.98 -0.84
CA GLY A 256 -37.71 -25.60 -0.57
C GLY A 256 -37.80 -24.36 0.32
N LEU A 257 -37.04 -24.36 1.41
CA LEU A 257 -37.01 -23.24 2.37
C LEU A 257 -36.53 -21.93 1.73
N VAL A 258 -35.50 -21.97 0.88
CA VAL A 258 -35.02 -20.79 0.17
C VAL A 258 -36.08 -20.30 -0.82
N ARG A 259 -36.73 -21.20 -1.58
CA ARG A 259 -37.78 -20.82 -2.53
C ARG A 259 -38.99 -20.16 -1.86
N GLU A 260 -39.35 -20.63 -0.68
CA GLU A 260 -40.53 -20.16 0.05
C GLU A 260 -40.27 -18.83 0.78
N HIS A 261 -39.10 -18.68 1.40
CA HIS A 261 -38.86 -17.60 2.36
C HIS A 261 -37.81 -16.56 1.93
N VAL A 262 -37.10 -16.74 0.82
CA VAL A 262 -36.06 -15.79 0.36
C VAL A 262 -36.59 -14.99 -0.84
N GLU A 263 -36.60 -13.67 -0.70
CA GLU A 263 -37.21 -12.74 -1.67
C GLU A 263 -36.35 -12.43 -2.89
N GLY A 264 -35.06 -12.69 -2.81
CA GLY A 264 -34.11 -12.41 -3.87
C GLY A 264 -32.70 -12.87 -3.52
N ILE A 265 -31.93 -13.19 -4.57
CA ILE A 265 -30.56 -13.65 -4.44
C ILE A 265 -29.67 -12.75 -5.30
N VAL A 266 -28.63 -12.18 -4.69
CA VAL A 266 -27.62 -11.36 -5.36
C VAL A 266 -26.40 -12.22 -5.66
N LEU A 267 -25.97 -12.24 -6.92
CA LEU A 267 -24.72 -12.90 -7.32
C LEU A 267 -23.58 -11.89 -7.23
N LEU A 268 -22.47 -12.27 -6.61
CA LEU A 268 -21.33 -11.39 -6.35
C LEU A 268 -20.09 -11.79 -7.16
N SER A 269 -19.41 -10.82 -7.75
CA SER A 269 -18.11 -11.01 -8.38
C SER A 269 -16.99 -11.18 -7.35
N GLU A 270 -15.83 -11.64 -7.80
CA GLU A 270 -14.65 -11.77 -6.93
C GLU A 270 -14.13 -10.41 -6.45
N GLU A 271 -14.20 -9.40 -7.32
CA GLU A 271 -13.87 -8.00 -6.99
C GLU A 271 -14.82 -7.45 -5.92
N GLU A 272 -16.11 -7.78 -6.01
CA GLU A 272 -17.11 -7.40 -5.01
C GLU A 272 -16.83 -8.08 -3.66
N LEU A 273 -16.51 -9.39 -3.65
CA LEU A 273 -16.14 -10.12 -2.43
C LEU A 273 -14.84 -9.57 -1.80
N ALA A 274 -13.84 -9.24 -2.62
CA ALA A 274 -12.59 -8.62 -2.18
C ALA A 274 -12.84 -7.24 -1.55
N ALA A 275 -13.62 -6.39 -2.22
CA ALA A 275 -13.95 -5.04 -1.75
C ALA A 275 -14.75 -5.08 -0.44
N ALA A 276 -15.72 -6.00 -0.32
CA ALA A 276 -16.47 -6.22 0.90
C ALA A 276 -15.54 -6.51 2.08
N THR A 277 -14.62 -7.46 1.88
CA THR A 277 -13.67 -7.90 2.91
C THR A 277 -12.72 -6.77 3.32
N TYR A 278 -12.14 -6.10 2.34
CA TYR A 278 -11.20 -5.00 2.59
C TYR A 278 -11.89 -3.80 3.27
N SER A 279 -13.14 -3.50 2.92
CA SER A 279 -13.90 -2.41 3.56
C SER A 279 -14.13 -2.63 5.05
N LEU A 280 -14.44 -3.87 5.48
CA LEU A 280 -14.61 -4.21 6.89
C LEU A 280 -13.27 -4.16 7.65
N LEU A 281 -12.18 -4.59 7.03
CA LEU A 281 -10.86 -4.48 7.65
C LEU A 281 -10.47 -3.02 7.89
N VAL A 282 -10.58 -2.17 6.87
CA VAL A 282 -10.14 -0.77 6.93
C VAL A 282 -11.07 0.09 7.79
N ARG A 283 -12.39 -0.08 7.66
CA ARG A 283 -13.37 0.81 8.32
C ARG A 283 -13.78 0.35 9.70
N GLU A 284 -13.77 -0.96 9.96
CA GLU A 284 -14.27 -1.53 11.22
C GLU A 284 -13.18 -2.19 12.06
N SER A 285 -11.96 -2.34 11.52
CA SER A 285 -10.89 -3.16 12.11
C SER A 285 -11.33 -4.61 12.36
N LEU A 286 -12.24 -5.11 11.51
CA LEU A 286 -12.74 -6.49 11.59
C LEU A 286 -12.13 -7.32 10.48
N LEU A 287 -11.35 -8.33 10.86
CA LEU A 287 -10.87 -9.34 9.93
C LEU A 287 -11.97 -10.38 9.68
N VAL A 288 -12.70 -10.20 8.58
CA VAL A 288 -13.83 -11.05 8.17
C VAL A 288 -13.42 -11.84 6.93
N GLU A 289 -13.84 -13.10 6.83
CA GLU A 289 -13.55 -13.90 5.63
C GLU A 289 -14.42 -13.47 4.43
N PRO A 290 -14.01 -13.71 3.17
CA PRO A 290 -14.80 -13.28 2.01
C PRO A 290 -16.24 -13.78 2.01
N ALA A 291 -16.47 -15.02 2.47
CA ALA A 291 -17.81 -15.56 2.67
C ALA A 291 -18.61 -14.77 3.74
N GLY A 292 -17.95 -14.37 4.82
CA GLY A 292 -18.53 -13.56 5.91
C GLY A 292 -18.77 -12.10 5.53
N ALA A 293 -17.99 -11.56 4.59
CA ALA A 293 -18.12 -10.18 4.13
C ALA A 293 -19.16 -10.00 3.02
N ALA A 294 -19.53 -11.07 2.30
CA ALA A 294 -20.38 -11.04 1.10
C ALA A 294 -21.68 -10.22 1.26
N SER A 295 -22.30 -10.24 2.44
CA SER A 295 -23.54 -9.50 2.71
C SER A 295 -23.39 -7.97 2.59
N VAL A 296 -22.18 -7.42 2.75
CA VAL A 296 -21.91 -5.97 2.65
C VAL A 296 -22.22 -5.44 1.26
N VAL A 297 -21.67 -6.06 0.21
CA VAL A 297 -21.91 -5.60 -1.16
C VAL A 297 -23.31 -5.98 -1.63
N ALA A 298 -23.83 -7.14 -1.22
CA ALA A 298 -25.21 -7.49 -1.52
C ALA A 298 -26.22 -6.47 -0.94
N CYS A 299 -25.95 -5.95 0.27
CA CYS A 299 -26.74 -4.88 0.87
C CYS A 299 -26.73 -3.61 0.02
N LEU A 300 -25.55 -3.19 -0.45
CA LEU A 300 -25.42 -2.06 -1.37
C LEU A 300 -26.26 -2.25 -2.63
N ARG A 301 -26.14 -3.40 -3.31
CA ARG A 301 -26.89 -3.73 -4.53
C ARG A 301 -28.40 -3.69 -4.33
N LEU A 302 -28.88 -4.23 -3.21
CA LEU A 302 -30.30 -4.23 -2.86
C LEU A 302 -30.81 -2.80 -2.59
N ALA A 303 -29.98 -1.95 -1.99
CA ALA A 303 -30.28 -0.54 -1.77
C ALA A 303 -30.43 0.20 -3.10
N GLU A 304 -29.47 0.03 -4.01
CA GLU A 304 -29.48 0.62 -5.36
C GLU A 304 -30.71 0.18 -6.17
N ALA A 305 -31.16 -1.07 -5.97
CA ALA A 305 -32.37 -1.61 -6.58
C ALA A 305 -33.67 -1.15 -5.90
N GLY A 306 -33.61 -0.30 -4.86
CA GLY A 306 -34.78 0.16 -4.11
C GLY A 306 -35.50 -0.95 -3.35
N ARG A 307 -34.79 -2.02 -2.97
CA ARG A 307 -35.35 -3.20 -2.29
C ARG A 307 -35.27 -3.12 -0.76
N LEU A 308 -34.57 -2.12 -0.22
CA LEU A 308 -34.38 -1.92 1.22
C LEU A 308 -35.09 -0.65 1.69
N ASN A 309 -36.08 -0.78 2.56
CA ASN A 309 -36.95 0.34 3.01
C ASN A 309 -36.90 0.57 4.54
N GLY A 310 -36.03 -0.14 5.26
CA GLY A 310 -35.95 -0.11 6.72
C GLY A 310 -34.62 -0.67 7.22
N PRO A 311 -34.46 -0.90 8.54
CA PRO A 311 -33.22 -1.42 9.10
C PRO A 311 -32.77 -2.72 8.43
N VAL A 312 -31.46 -2.88 8.25
CA VAL A 312 -30.85 -4.05 7.61
C VAL A 312 -29.93 -4.75 8.60
N VAL A 313 -29.97 -6.08 8.62
CA VAL A 313 -29.06 -6.91 9.43
C VAL A 313 -28.21 -7.79 8.51
N LEU A 314 -26.89 -7.68 8.67
CA LEU A 314 -25.86 -8.42 7.96
C LEU A 314 -25.18 -9.41 8.93
N PRO A 315 -25.40 -10.72 8.82
CA PRO A 315 -24.62 -11.70 9.57
C PRO A 315 -23.21 -11.79 8.98
N LEU A 316 -22.22 -11.21 9.68
CA LEU A 316 -20.81 -11.37 9.32
C LEU A 316 -20.36 -12.76 9.78
N CYS A 317 -20.50 -13.74 8.88
CA CYS A 317 -20.71 -15.13 9.27
C CYS A 317 -19.43 -15.90 9.65
N GLY A 318 -18.23 -15.38 9.36
CA GLY A 318 -16.97 -16.01 9.74
C GLY A 318 -15.75 -15.09 9.64
N GLY A 319 -14.71 -15.37 10.44
CA GLY A 319 -13.46 -14.61 10.48
C GLY A 319 -12.21 -15.46 10.27
N ASN A 320 -12.36 -16.72 9.85
CA ASN A 320 -11.25 -17.67 9.72
C ASN A 320 -10.50 -17.49 8.39
N VAL A 321 -9.80 -16.36 8.30
CA VAL A 321 -9.07 -15.94 7.11
C VAL A 321 -7.63 -16.45 7.11
N HIS A 322 -7.21 -17.00 5.98
CA HIS A 322 -5.82 -17.34 5.73
C HIS A 322 -5.05 -16.14 5.14
N HIS A 323 -3.78 -16.00 5.50
CA HIS A 323 -2.93 -14.90 5.02
C HIS A 323 -2.80 -14.86 3.49
N THR A 324 -2.80 -16.01 2.82
CA THR A 324 -2.79 -16.08 1.33
C THR A 324 -4.08 -15.52 0.72
N THR A 325 -5.24 -15.73 1.35
CA THR A 325 -6.51 -15.13 0.92
C THR A 325 -6.43 -13.62 1.07
N MET A 326 -5.82 -13.10 2.14
CA MET A 326 -5.57 -11.66 2.29
C MET A 326 -4.66 -11.10 1.20
N ALA A 327 -3.59 -11.82 0.86
CA ALA A 327 -2.71 -11.44 -0.25
C ALA A 327 -3.45 -11.43 -1.60
N GLN A 328 -4.32 -12.41 -1.85
CA GLN A 328 -5.16 -12.45 -3.05
C GLN A 328 -6.13 -11.26 -3.11
N ILE A 329 -6.75 -10.89 -1.99
CA ILE A 329 -7.65 -9.71 -1.91
C ILE A 329 -6.91 -8.43 -2.31
N GLN A 330 -5.65 -8.26 -1.92
CA GLN A 330 -4.83 -7.09 -2.30
C GLN A 330 -4.54 -6.99 -3.80
N GLN A 331 -4.68 -8.09 -4.55
CA GLN A 331 -4.40 -8.14 -5.99
C GLN A 331 -5.60 -7.72 -6.85
N TYR A 332 -6.82 -7.61 -6.28
CA TYR A 332 -8.01 -7.29 -7.07
C TYR A 332 -8.09 -5.80 -7.43
N PRO A 333 -8.25 -5.45 -8.72
CA PRO A 333 -8.40 -4.07 -9.15
C PRO A 333 -9.82 -3.57 -8.90
N TYR A 334 -9.98 -2.57 -8.03
CA TYR A 334 -11.28 -1.94 -7.76
C TYR A 334 -11.62 -0.93 -8.86
N ARG A 335 -12.63 -1.23 -9.69
CA ARG A 335 -13.00 -0.38 -10.86
C ARG A 335 -14.42 0.16 -10.84
N ASP A 336 -15.32 -0.48 -10.10
CA ASP A 336 -16.73 -0.11 -10.00
C ASP A 336 -16.93 1.08 -9.06
N GLU A 337 -17.74 2.07 -9.44
CA GLU A 337 -17.91 3.29 -8.66
C GLU A 337 -18.57 3.02 -7.29
N GLY A 338 -19.52 2.10 -7.21
CA GLY A 338 -20.17 1.67 -5.97
C GLY A 338 -19.18 0.99 -5.02
N LEU A 339 -18.34 0.08 -5.55
CA LEU A 339 -17.24 -0.53 -4.80
C LEU A 339 -16.20 0.50 -4.36
N MET A 340 -15.89 1.48 -5.20
CA MET A 340 -14.97 2.56 -4.84
C MET A 340 -15.55 3.42 -3.70
N ARG A 341 -16.88 3.61 -3.59
CA ARG A 341 -17.50 4.31 -2.44
C ARG A 341 -17.32 3.52 -1.15
N LEU A 342 -17.48 2.20 -1.19
CA LEU A 342 -17.20 1.33 -0.04
C LEU A 342 -15.75 1.50 0.44
N LEU A 343 -14.83 1.78 -0.46
CA LEU A 343 -13.41 1.92 -0.20
C LEU A 343 -12.91 3.37 0.01
N ASP A 344 -13.79 4.37 -0.03
CA ASP A 344 -13.43 5.79 0.01
C ASP A 344 -12.59 6.28 -1.19
N LEU A 345 -12.67 5.56 -2.30
CA LEU A 345 -11.88 5.80 -3.51
C LEU A 345 -12.64 6.62 -4.57
N VAL A 346 -13.91 6.98 -4.35
CA VAL A 346 -14.65 7.89 -5.24
C VAL A 346 -14.17 9.32 -5.07
N GLY A 347 -13.71 9.91 -6.18
CA GLY A 347 -13.02 11.21 -6.21
C GLY A 347 -11.53 11.13 -6.56
N ARG A 348 -10.96 9.93 -6.71
CA ARG A 348 -9.61 9.71 -7.26
C ARG A 348 -9.67 8.61 -8.33
N ARG A 349 -9.50 8.95 -9.62
CA ARG A 349 -9.56 7.97 -10.72
C ARG A 349 -8.18 7.64 -11.28
N VAL A 350 -7.90 6.33 -11.35
CA VAL A 350 -6.71 5.68 -11.94
C VAL A 350 -6.91 5.42 -13.46
N GLN A 351 -7.99 5.92 -14.08
CA GLN A 351 -8.57 5.33 -15.29
C GLN A 351 -8.50 6.17 -16.59
N ASP A 352 -7.65 7.17 -16.73
CA ASP A 352 -7.35 7.72 -18.08
C ASP A 352 -6.23 6.92 -18.80
N ILE A 353 -5.70 5.86 -18.18
CA ILE A 353 -4.65 5.01 -18.75
C ILE A 353 -5.27 4.00 -19.72
N GLN A 354 -5.28 4.32 -21.01
CA GLN A 354 -5.50 3.35 -22.08
C GLN A 354 -4.26 2.45 -22.24
N VAL A 355 -4.39 1.16 -21.91
CA VAL A 355 -3.39 0.15 -22.25
C VAL A 355 -3.71 -0.39 -23.64
N SER A 356 -2.95 0.04 -24.65
CA SER A 356 -2.98 -0.58 -25.97
C SER A 356 -2.25 -1.93 -25.93
N ARG A 357 -2.94 -3.02 -26.28
CA ARG A 357 -2.32 -4.34 -26.46
C ARG A 357 -1.90 -4.50 -27.93
N ARG A 358 -0.60 -4.51 -28.21
CA ARG A 358 -0.06 -4.99 -29.50
C ARG A 358 0.39 -6.45 -29.37
N ARG A 359 0.08 -7.24 -30.40
CA ARG A 359 0.55 -8.63 -30.58
C ARG A 359 2.05 -8.65 -30.87
N LEU A 360 2.75 -9.61 -30.24
CA LEU A 360 4.14 -9.97 -30.52
C LEU A 360 4.27 -10.68 -31.89
N PRO A 361 5.35 -10.43 -32.66
CA PRO A 361 5.85 -11.36 -33.65
C PRO A 361 6.98 -12.24 -33.10
N ASP A 362 6.97 -13.50 -33.51
CA ASP A 362 8.01 -14.50 -33.27
C ASP A 362 9.30 -14.17 -34.05
N ASN A 363 10.43 -14.05 -33.35
CA ASN A 363 11.64 -14.88 -33.56
C ASN A 363 12.89 -14.24 -32.95
N ALA A 364 13.65 -15.10 -32.27
CA ALA A 364 14.92 -14.83 -31.62
C ALA A 364 16.11 -14.91 -32.59
N SER A 365 17.13 -14.08 -32.37
CA SER A 365 18.55 -14.45 -32.55
C SER A 365 19.47 -13.46 -31.83
N GLY A 366 20.51 -14.00 -31.18
CA GLY A 366 21.31 -13.35 -30.12
C GLY A 366 22.46 -12.42 -30.58
N PRO A 367 23.32 -12.00 -29.62
CA PRO A 367 24.02 -10.72 -29.65
C PRO A 367 25.45 -10.78 -30.20
N GLY A 368 25.94 -9.65 -30.72
CA GLY A 368 27.33 -9.41 -31.10
C GLY A 368 27.93 -8.22 -30.34
N PRO A 369 29.23 -8.25 -29.97
CA PRO A 369 29.80 -7.35 -28.97
C PRO A 369 30.47 -6.09 -29.56
N GLY A 370 30.37 -4.98 -28.83
CA GLY A 370 31.44 -3.98 -28.70
C GLY A 370 31.16 -2.57 -29.23
N ALA A 371 31.27 -1.56 -28.35
CA ALA A 371 31.95 -0.28 -28.61
C ALA A 371 32.07 0.54 -27.30
N GLY A 372 33.16 1.30 -27.18
CA GLY A 372 33.59 2.05 -25.99
C GLY A 372 32.86 3.40 -25.73
N PRO A 373 33.49 4.31 -24.96
CA PRO A 373 32.82 5.27 -24.06
C PRO A 373 32.18 6.43 -24.83
N GLY A 374 30.84 6.52 -24.77
CA GLY A 374 30.04 7.53 -25.44
C GLY A 374 29.38 8.53 -24.48
N THR A 375 29.24 9.77 -24.94
CA THR A 375 28.40 10.82 -24.36
C THR A 375 26.93 10.40 -24.40
N GLY A 376 26.48 9.61 -23.43
CA GLY A 376 25.19 8.94 -23.56
C GLY A 376 23.96 9.78 -23.25
N SER A 377 22.92 9.58 -24.06
CA SER A 377 21.55 10.08 -23.85
C SER A 377 20.89 9.48 -22.59
N ALA A 378 19.82 10.07 -22.06
CA ALA A 378 19.06 9.48 -20.93
C ALA A 378 18.58 8.06 -21.20
N HIS A 379 18.36 7.74 -22.48
CA HIS A 379 18.07 6.40 -22.95
C HIS A 379 19.23 5.43 -22.70
N GLU A 380 20.46 5.79 -23.07
CA GLU A 380 21.64 4.95 -22.83
C GLU A 380 21.89 4.71 -21.34
N LEU A 381 21.63 5.69 -20.50
CA LEU A 381 21.74 5.59 -19.04
C LEU A 381 20.79 4.53 -18.48
N ILE A 382 19.51 4.59 -18.86
CA ILE A 382 18.51 3.62 -18.41
C ILE A 382 18.79 2.24 -18.98
N ILE A 383 19.27 2.14 -20.21
CA ILE A 383 19.68 0.86 -20.81
C ILE A 383 20.86 0.25 -20.03
N GLY A 384 21.84 1.06 -19.61
CA GLY A 384 22.91 0.62 -18.71
C GLY A 384 22.37 0.09 -17.38
N GLN A 385 21.38 0.75 -16.80
CA GLN A 385 20.73 0.30 -15.56
C GLN A 385 19.90 -0.97 -15.76
N LEU A 386 19.19 -1.11 -16.88
CA LEU A 386 18.46 -2.33 -17.23
C LEU A 386 19.43 -3.51 -17.39
N ARG A 387 20.58 -3.32 -18.04
CA ARG A 387 21.64 -4.34 -18.12
C ARG A 387 22.17 -4.73 -16.75
N THR A 388 22.36 -3.76 -15.86
CA THR A 388 22.76 -4.01 -14.46
C THR A 388 21.68 -4.81 -13.73
N CYS A 389 20.42 -4.44 -13.88
CA CYS A 389 19.28 -5.16 -13.29
C CYS A 389 19.16 -6.60 -13.83
N ILE A 390 19.43 -6.82 -15.12
CA ILE A 390 19.49 -8.16 -15.73
C ILE A 390 20.62 -8.98 -15.08
N ALA A 391 21.80 -8.38 -14.87
CA ALA A 391 22.90 -9.05 -14.18
C ALA A 391 22.55 -9.39 -12.72
N ASP A 392 21.87 -8.50 -11.99
CA ASP A 392 21.35 -8.75 -10.64
C ASP A 392 20.33 -9.90 -10.63
N LEU A 393 19.45 -9.99 -11.62
CA LEU A 393 18.51 -11.12 -11.77
C LEU A 393 19.26 -12.44 -12.00
N GLY A 394 20.32 -12.43 -12.82
CA GLY A 394 21.20 -13.58 -13.01
C GLY A 394 21.95 -13.99 -11.74
N GLU A 395 22.33 -13.03 -10.88
CA GLU A 395 22.84 -13.33 -9.55
C GLU A 395 21.75 -13.94 -8.66
N CYS A 396 20.53 -13.39 -8.67
CA CYS A 396 19.40 -13.96 -7.93
C CYS A 396 19.10 -15.40 -8.38
N ALA A 397 19.21 -15.72 -9.68
CA ALA A 397 19.05 -17.08 -10.18
C ALA A 397 20.06 -18.06 -9.57
N ARG A 398 21.32 -17.63 -9.41
CA ARG A 398 22.37 -18.40 -8.72
C ARG A 398 22.06 -18.52 -7.24
N GLU A 399 21.74 -17.42 -6.56
CA GLU A 399 21.39 -17.42 -5.13
C GLU A 399 20.19 -18.35 -4.82
N VAL A 400 19.16 -18.35 -5.66
CA VAL A 400 18.00 -19.26 -5.51
C VAL A 400 18.41 -20.72 -5.74
N SER A 401 19.33 -20.98 -6.67
CA SER A 401 19.82 -22.34 -6.93
C SER A 401 20.71 -22.86 -5.80
N ASP A 402 21.59 -22.01 -5.28
CA ASP A 402 22.39 -22.31 -4.09
C ASP A 402 21.48 -22.53 -2.87
N PHE A 403 20.42 -21.70 -2.74
CA PHE A 403 19.37 -21.87 -1.72
C PHE A 403 18.72 -23.23 -1.80
N ASP A 404 18.33 -23.62 -3.00
CA ASP A 404 17.70 -24.90 -3.31
C ASP A 404 18.59 -26.08 -2.88
N GLU A 405 19.88 -26.04 -3.23
CA GLU A 405 20.84 -27.08 -2.86
C GLU A 405 21.02 -27.18 -1.34
N TYR A 406 21.19 -26.05 -0.66
CA TYR A 406 21.40 -26.05 0.79
C TYR A 406 20.17 -26.47 1.56
N ARG A 407 18.96 -26.02 1.17
CA ARG A 407 17.74 -26.48 1.84
C ARG A 407 17.60 -28.00 1.73
N SER A 408 17.98 -28.58 0.59
CA SER A 408 17.94 -30.02 0.36
C SER A 408 19.00 -30.75 1.20
N THR A 409 20.22 -30.22 1.29
CA THR A 409 21.30 -30.83 2.09
C THR A 409 21.12 -30.68 3.60
N ARG A 410 20.43 -29.63 4.06
CA ARG A 410 20.20 -29.34 5.48
C ARG A 410 18.79 -29.65 5.98
N GLY A 411 17.91 -30.16 5.12
CA GLY A 411 16.54 -30.53 5.47
C GLY A 411 15.66 -29.35 5.89
N LEU A 412 15.85 -28.17 5.29
CA LEU A 412 14.97 -27.03 5.55
C LEU A 412 13.60 -27.25 4.88
N VAL A 413 12.52 -27.00 5.63
CA VAL A 413 11.14 -27.23 5.17
C VAL A 413 10.66 -26.03 4.33
N VAL A 414 11.27 -25.86 3.17
CA VAL A 414 10.86 -24.88 2.16
C VAL A 414 10.11 -25.61 1.04
N PRO A 415 8.83 -25.32 0.80
CA PRO A 415 8.08 -25.90 -0.30
C PRO A 415 8.74 -25.65 -1.68
N ASP A 416 8.80 -26.69 -2.52
CA ASP A 416 9.41 -26.63 -3.86
C ASP A 416 8.70 -25.64 -4.80
N ASP A 417 7.41 -25.40 -4.58
CA ASP A 417 6.61 -24.44 -5.35
C ASP A 417 7.06 -22.99 -5.10
N ILE A 418 7.53 -22.65 -3.89
CA ILE A 418 8.12 -21.34 -3.61
C ILE A 418 9.41 -21.16 -4.42
N ILE A 419 10.32 -22.14 -4.39
CA ILE A 419 11.57 -22.09 -5.16
C ILE A 419 11.28 -22.03 -6.66
N SER A 420 10.33 -22.82 -7.14
CA SER A 420 9.90 -22.82 -8.53
C SER A 420 9.30 -21.49 -8.93
N ALA A 421 8.49 -20.87 -8.07
CA ALA A 421 7.91 -19.54 -8.32
C ALA A 421 8.99 -18.45 -8.37
N LEU A 422 9.97 -18.47 -7.46
CA LEU A 422 11.10 -17.52 -7.50
C LEU A 422 11.92 -17.69 -8.78
N LYS A 423 12.28 -18.93 -9.15
CA LYS A 423 12.97 -19.22 -10.42
C LYS A 423 12.16 -18.72 -11.62
N ALA A 424 10.85 -19.00 -11.66
CA ALA A 424 9.97 -18.57 -12.75
C ALA A 424 9.86 -17.04 -12.86
N GLN A 425 9.75 -16.33 -11.73
CA GLN A 425 9.73 -14.87 -11.73
C GLN A 425 11.05 -14.26 -12.21
N ILE A 426 12.18 -14.81 -11.77
CA ILE A 426 13.50 -14.38 -12.27
C ILE A 426 13.58 -14.59 -13.78
N THR A 427 13.24 -15.79 -14.27
CA THR A 427 13.29 -16.10 -15.71
C THR A 427 12.37 -15.17 -16.51
N LEU A 428 11.15 -14.91 -16.02
CA LEU A 428 10.22 -13.98 -16.66
C LEU A 428 10.79 -12.57 -16.72
N ALA A 429 11.34 -12.08 -15.60
CA ALA A 429 11.93 -10.75 -15.52
C ALA A 429 13.16 -10.61 -16.41
N GLU A 430 14.07 -11.57 -16.36
CA GLU A 430 15.26 -11.58 -17.20
C GLU A 430 14.89 -11.59 -18.69
N ALA A 431 13.95 -12.45 -19.11
CA ALA A 431 13.48 -12.52 -20.49
C ALA A 431 12.82 -11.21 -20.94
N GLN A 432 11.95 -10.62 -20.11
CA GLN A 432 11.28 -9.37 -20.42
C GLN A 432 12.27 -8.21 -20.52
N LEU A 433 13.13 -8.01 -19.52
CA LEU A 433 14.11 -6.91 -19.53
C LEU A 433 15.13 -7.09 -20.66
N THR A 434 15.56 -8.32 -20.96
CA THR A 434 16.45 -8.59 -22.11
C THR A 434 15.76 -8.23 -23.42
N SER A 435 14.48 -8.58 -23.58
CA SER A 435 13.69 -8.18 -24.75
C SER A 435 13.55 -6.66 -24.85
N VAL A 436 13.34 -5.97 -23.73
CA VAL A 436 13.24 -4.51 -23.68
C VAL A 436 14.56 -3.86 -24.09
N VAL A 437 15.68 -4.32 -23.53
CA VAL A 437 17.02 -3.82 -23.88
C VAL A 437 17.32 -4.08 -25.36
N ALA A 438 17.04 -5.27 -25.88
CA ALA A 438 17.28 -5.62 -27.27
C ALA A 438 16.41 -4.79 -28.25
N ALA A 439 15.18 -4.44 -27.87
CA ALA A 439 14.30 -3.59 -28.68
C ALA A 439 14.74 -2.12 -28.67
N ALA A 440 15.41 -1.69 -27.59
CA ALA A 440 15.84 -0.32 -27.39
C ALA A 440 17.26 -0.04 -27.92
N ASP A 441 18.17 -1.01 -27.89
CA ASP A 441 19.56 -0.88 -28.37
C ASP A 441 19.73 -0.35 -29.81
N PRO A 442 18.89 -0.72 -30.80
CA PRO A 442 18.98 -0.17 -32.16
C PRO A 442 18.69 1.33 -32.25
N CYS A 443 18.07 1.92 -31.23
CA CYS A 443 17.79 3.35 -31.13
C CYS A 443 18.93 4.16 -30.50
N CYS A 444 20.04 3.51 -30.07
CA CYS A 444 21.22 4.20 -29.57
C CYS A 444 21.85 5.07 -30.67
N GLY A 445 21.59 6.39 -30.62
CA GLY A 445 22.09 7.38 -31.57
C GLY A 445 21.03 8.36 -32.08
N THR A 446 19.74 8.07 -31.90
CA THR A 446 18.64 9.03 -32.10
C THR A 446 18.08 9.46 -30.74
N GLU A 447 17.75 10.75 -30.58
CA GLU A 447 17.12 11.22 -29.33
C GLU A 447 15.82 10.44 -29.10
N SER A 448 15.80 9.61 -28.06
CA SER A 448 14.63 8.83 -27.70
C SER A 448 13.54 9.73 -27.14
N SER A 449 12.28 9.44 -27.49
CA SER A 449 11.16 10.22 -26.98
C SER A 449 11.06 10.07 -25.46
N ALA A 450 10.49 11.08 -24.80
CA ALA A 450 10.27 11.03 -23.36
C ALA A 450 9.35 9.87 -22.94
N GLU A 451 8.48 9.40 -23.83
CA GLU A 451 7.66 8.20 -23.61
C GLU A 451 8.49 6.93 -23.61
N GLN A 452 9.45 6.80 -24.53
CA GLN A 452 10.38 5.67 -24.56
C GLN A 452 11.21 5.62 -23.27
N VAL A 453 11.78 6.75 -22.85
CA VAL A 453 12.52 6.89 -21.59
C VAL A 453 11.63 6.50 -20.39
N SER A 454 10.42 7.05 -20.31
CA SER A 454 9.47 6.73 -19.23
C SER A 454 9.05 5.25 -19.21
N SER A 455 8.91 4.62 -20.38
CA SER A 455 8.60 3.20 -20.50
C SER A 455 9.77 2.34 -20.01
N LEU A 456 11.00 2.67 -20.40
CA LEU A 456 12.20 1.98 -19.94
C LEU A 456 12.39 2.11 -18.42
N GLU A 457 12.11 3.27 -17.84
CA GLU A 457 12.12 3.43 -16.38
C GLU A 457 11.06 2.57 -15.69
N ALA A 458 9.87 2.40 -16.29
CA ALA A 458 8.83 1.54 -15.71
C ALA A 458 9.27 0.06 -15.70
N GLU A 459 9.87 -0.40 -16.79
CA GLU A 459 10.48 -1.73 -16.88
C GLU A 459 11.61 -1.90 -15.87
N LEU A 460 12.47 -0.89 -15.72
CA LEU A 460 13.54 -0.89 -14.73
C LEU A 460 12.99 -0.96 -13.29
N ARG A 461 11.99 -0.14 -12.95
CA ARG A 461 11.32 -0.20 -11.63
C ARG A 461 10.75 -1.58 -11.37
N TRP A 462 10.11 -2.20 -12.36
CA TRP A 462 9.57 -3.55 -12.23
C TRP A 462 10.68 -4.59 -12.00
N GLY A 463 11.75 -4.53 -12.79
CA GLY A 463 12.93 -5.38 -12.63
C GLY A 463 13.56 -5.29 -11.25
N MET A 464 13.82 -4.07 -10.77
CA MET A 464 14.39 -3.83 -9.44
C MET A 464 13.47 -4.31 -8.32
N ASN A 465 12.14 -4.18 -8.47
CA ASN A 465 11.17 -4.74 -7.54
C ASN A 465 11.22 -6.28 -7.52
N THR A 466 11.37 -6.93 -8.69
CA THR A 466 11.55 -8.39 -8.75
C THR A 466 12.84 -8.81 -8.06
N VAL A 467 13.97 -8.13 -8.30
CA VAL A 467 15.25 -8.39 -7.60
C VAL A 467 15.07 -8.28 -6.09
N ALA A 468 14.46 -7.19 -5.61
CA ALA A 468 14.21 -6.98 -4.19
C ALA A 468 13.27 -8.05 -3.60
N HIS A 469 12.22 -8.43 -4.32
CA HIS A 469 11.28 -9.46 -3.90
C HIS A 469 11.95 -10.84 -3.77
N VAL A 470 12.77 -11.23 -4.76
CA VAL A 470 13.47 -12.51 -4.74
C VAL A 470 14.46 -12.56 -3.59
N ARG A 471 15.34 -11.55 -3.48
CA ARG A 471 16.33 -11.47 -2.40
C ARG A 471 15.66 -11.42 -1.02
N GLY A 472 14.55 -10.71 -0.87
CA GLY A 472 13.75 -10.70 0.35
C GLY A 472 13.12 -12.06 0.68
N SER A 473 12.68 -12.81 -0.33
CA SER A 473 12.04 -14.13 -0.16
C SER A 473 13.03 -15.25 0.21
N LEU A 474 14.33 -15.06 -0.08
CA LEU A 474 15.40 -15.96 0.34
C LEU A 474 15.78 -15.78 1.83
N GLU A 475 15.18 -14.82 2.53
CA GLU A 475 15.46 -14.57 3.95
C GLU A 475 14.44 -15.21 4.87
N TRP A 476 14.82 -16.35 5.42
CA TRP A 476 13.91 -17.23 6.15
C TRP A 476 13.94 -17.03 7.68
N CYS A 477 14.77 -16.12 8.19
CA CYS A 477 15.10 -16.07 9.62
C CYS A 477 15.02 -14.66 10.23
N SER A 478 14.58 -14.60 11.49
CA SER A 478 14.60 -13.39 12.31
C SER A 478 16.04 -13.03 12.72
N ALA A 479 16.32 -11.74 12.79
CA ALA A 479 17.62 -11.16 13.07
C ALA A 479 18.11 -11.31 14.54
N ALA A 480 17.46 -12.18 15.34
CA ALA A 480 17.69 -12.35 16.78
C ALA A 480 18.44 -13.64 17.17
N TYR A 481 19.04 -14.36 16.23
CA TYR A 481 19.48 -15.76 16.42
C TYR A 481 20.99 -16.00 16.25
N ASP A 482 21.83 -15.14 16.85
CA ASP A 482 23.30 -15.25 16.87
C ASP A 482 23.86 -16.55 17.50
N GLN A 483 22.98 -17.46 17.96
CA GLN A 483 23.31 -18.77 18.55
C GLN A 483 22.68 -19.95 17.81
N SER A 484 22.10 -19.74 16.62
CA SER A 484 21.54 -20.83 15.84
C SER A 484 22.62 -21.84 15.45
N ARG A 485 22.36 -23.12 15.69
CA ARG A 485 23.24 -24.23 15.27
C ARG A 485 23.04 -24.64 13.80
N SER A 486 22.10 -24.02 13.10
CA SER A 486 21.78 -24.25 11.68
C SER A 486 22.03 -22.96 10.92
N ALA A 487 22.67 -22.94 9.74
CA ALA A 487 22.87 -21.67 9.04
C ALA A 487 21.51 -21.12 8.57
N GLN A 488 21.31 -19.83 8.88
CA GLN A 488 20.01 -19.15 8.85
C GLN A 488 19.93 -18.07 7.74
N PHE A 489 21.07 -17.69 7.16
CA PHE A 489 21.17 -16.63 6.16
C PHE A 489 21.77 -17.21 4.89
N PHE A 490 21.12 -17.00 3.74
CA PHE A 490 21.61 -17.56 2.50
C PHE A 490 22.66 -16.69 1.80
N GLY A 491 22.58 -15.37 1.99
CA GLY A 491 23.61 -14.45 1.52
C GLY A 491 24.92 -14.66 2.31
N ILE A 492 25.94 -15.18 1.63
CA ILE A 492 27.28 -15.46 2.19
C ILE A 492 27.87 -14.21 2.88
N GLY A 493 27.67 -13.03 2.29
CA GLY A 493 28.18 -11.77 2.85
C GLY A 493 27.56 -11.32 4.18
N ALA A 494 26.47 -11.93 4.64
CA ALA A 494 25.87 -11.68 5.95
C ALA A 494 26.36 -12.70 7.02
N GLN A 495 26.87 -13.86 6.61
CA GLN A 495 27.41 -14.85 7.54
C GLN A 495 28.77 -14.43 8.12
N ASP A 496 29.53 -13.62 7.38
CA ASP A 496 30.88 -13.19 7.77
C ASP A 496 30.92 -11.89 8.59
N ASN A 497 29.77 -11.39 9.09
CA ASN A 497 29.77 -10.21 9.95
C ASN A 497 30.26 -10.61 11.37
N PRO A 498 31.35 -9.99 11.89
CA PRO A 498 31.86 -10.28 13.23
C PRO A 498 30.97 -9.78 14.38
N THR A 499 29.82 -9.17 14.09
CA THR A 499 28.86 -8.63 15.07
C THR A 499 27.48 -9.29 14.93
N VAL A 500 26.65 -9.17 15.98
CA VAL A 500 25.28 -9.72 16.02
C VAL A 500 24.57 -9.47 14.70
N ASN A 501 24.04 -10.53 14.08
CA ASN A 501 23.31 -10.52 12.81
C ASN A 501 21.92 -9.86 12.92
N TYR A 502 21.89 -8.68 13.53
CA TYR A 502 20.77 -7.78 13.71
C TYR A 502 21.03 -6.56 12.84
N GLU A 503 20.21 -6.32 11.80
CA GLU A 503 20.46 -5.33 10.72
C GLU A 503 20.72 -3.89 11.21
N ARG A 504 20.39 -3.62 12.48
CA ARG A 504 20.82 -2.42 13.21
C ARG A 504 22.35 -2.27 13.28
N TYR A 505 23.17 -3.32 13.19
CA TYR A 505 24.62 -3.31 13.44
C TYR A 505 25.51 -3.25 12.18
N GLU A 506 25.07 -2.57 11.13
CA GLU A 506 25.78 -2.35 9.85
C GLU A 506 25.64 -3.48 8.81
N ASN A 507 25.52 -3.08 7.54
CA ASN A 507 25.34 -3.99 6.40
C ASN A 507 26.23 -3.54 5.22
N ASN A 508 26.93 -4.49 4.59
CA ASN A 508 27.87 -4.22 3.50
C ASN A 508 27.20 -3.57 2.27
N ARG A 509 25.95 -3.91 1.94
CA ARG A 509 25.22 -3.28 0.83
C ARG A 509 24.88 -1.82 1.13
N VAL A 510 24.52 -1.50 2.37
CA VAL A 510 24.33 -0.10 2.80
C VAL A 510 25.64 0.68 2.64
N ARG A 511 26.78 0.08 3.04
CA ARG A 511 28.11 0.69 2.84
C ARG A 511 28.47 0.89 1.37
N GLN A 512 28.10 -0.04 0.49
CA GLN A 512 28.32 0.11 -0.94
C GLN A 512 27.55 1.30 -1.52
N ILE A 513 26.27 1.45 -1.16
CA ILE A 513 25.47 2.61 -1.58
C ILE A 513 26.00 3.92 -0.98
N GLU A 514 26.41 3.93 0.30
CA GLU A 514 27.07 5.09 0.91
C GLU A 514 28.31 5.54 0.11
N ASN A 515 29.15 4.59 -0.30
CA ASN A 515 30.35 4.88 -1.10
C ASN A 515 30.01 5.33 -2.53
N GLN A 516 29.03 4.69 -3.18
CA GLN A 516 28.54 5.12 -4.49
C GLN A 516 28.02 6.56 -4.43
N LEU A 517 27.25 6.91 -3.40
CA LEU A 517 26.72 8.27 -3.25
C LEU A 517 27.82 9.30 -3.00
N LEU A 518 28.88 8.97 -2.25
CA LEU A 518 30.06 9.83 -2.15
C LEU A 518 30.70 10.08 -3.53
N GLN A 519 30.84 9.04 -4.35
CA GLN A 519 31.40 9.16 -5.70
C GLN A 519 30.51 10.00 -6.62
N VAL A 520 29.19 9.77 -6.59
CA VAL A 520 28.18 10.55 -7.32
C VAL A 520 28.29 12.03 -6.93
N LEU A 521 28.36 12.32 -5.63
CA LEU A 521 28.48 13.68 -5.10
C LEU A 521 29.88 14.27 -5.27
N GLY A 522 30.87 13.49 -5.73
CA GLY A 522 32.24 13.95 -5.97
C GLY A 522 33.00 14.26 -4.68
N LEU A 523 32.69 13.52 -3.61
CA LEU A 523 33.23 13.71 -2.27
C LEU A 523 34.28 12.63 -1.96
N PRO A 524 35.55 12.99 -1.74
CA PRO A 524 36.61 12.04 -1.40
C PRO A 524 36.34 11.29 -0.08
N ALA A 525 36.41 9.96 -0.11
CA ALA A 525 36.09 9.11 1.04
C ALA A 525 37.14 9.15 2.18
N ASP A 526 38.30 9.74 1.95
CA ASP A 526 39.31 10.02 2.98
C ASP A 526 38.97 11.27 3.81
N THR A 527 38.15 12.17 3.26
CA THR A 527 37.75 13.44 3.87
C THR A 527 36.32 13.38 4.38
N PHE A 528 35.42 12.74 3.63
CA PHE A 528 34.00 12.65 3.91
C PHE A 528 33.56 11.21 4.18
N ALA A 529 32.55 11.08 5.03
CA ALA A 529 31.80 9.86 5.21
C ALA A 529 30.31 10.13 4.97
N ALA A 530 29.65 9.15 4.36
CA ALA A 530 28.21 9.12 4.14
C ALA A 530 27.55 8.19 5.16
N THR A 531 26.41 8.60 5.70
CA THR A 531 25.56 7.79 6.57
C THR A 531 24.15 7.77 5.98
N LEU A 532 23.77 6.62 5.43
CA LEU A 532 22.46 6.42 4.80
C LEU A 532 21.40 6.04 5.86
N THR A 533 20.19 6.57 5.69
CA THR A 533 19.07 6.40 6.62
C THR A 533 17.78 6.05 5.88
N SER A 534 16.75 5.61 6.60
CA SER A 534 15.48 5.15 6.04
C SER A 534 14.59 6.25 5.43
N SER A 535 14.92 7.53 5.63
CA SER A 535 14.25 8.68 4.99
C SER A 535 15.02 9.98 5.22
N GLY A 536 14.71 11.06 4.50
CA GLY A 536 15.27 12.40 4.78
C GLY A 536 15.01 12.88 6.22
N MET A 537 13.82 12.59 6.78
CA MET A 537 13.54 12.93 8.19
C MET A 537 14.31 12.05 9.18
N ALA A 538 14.60 10.81 8.82
CA ALA A 538 15.47 9.95 9.62
C ALA A 538 16.94 10.43 9.60
N ALA A 539 17.41 10.98 8.46
CA ALA A 539 18.69 11.67 8.37
C ALA A 539 18.73 12.90 9.30
N TYR A 540 17.69 13.73 9.27
CA TYR A 540 17.61 14.87 10.18
C TYR A 540 17.52 14.46 11.66
N SER A 541 16.68 13.48 12.01
CA SER A 541 16.55 12.98 13.39
C SER A 541 17.88 12.42 13.94
N LEU A 542 18.70 11.86 13.05
CA LEU A 542 20.07 11.43 13.38
C LEU A 542 20.98 12.62 13.68
N ILE A 543 20.91 13.68 12.87
CA ILE A 543 21.66 14.93 13.10
C ILE A 543 21.22 15.58 14.40
N GLU A 544 19.92 15.74 14.62
CA GLU A 544 19.37 16.28 15.86
C GLU A 544 19.86 15.48 17.09
N SER A 545 19.84 14.14 17.01
CA SER A 545 20.36 13.28 18.07
C SER A 545 21.84 13.53 18.35
N TYR A 546 22.65 13.77 17.33
CA TYR A 546 24.06 14.16 17.49
C TYR A 546 24.19 15.55 18.11
N LEU A 547 23.41 16.51 17.62
CA LEU A 547 23.46 17.89 18.10
C LEU A 547 23.14 17.97 19.59
N ILE A 548 22.03 17.38 20.04
CA ILE A 548 21.59 17.43 21.44
C ILE A 548 22.55 16.69 22.37
N ARG A 549 23.16 15.59 21.92
CA ARG A 549 24.01 14.74 22.79
C ARG A 549 25.45 15.21 22.87
N ASP A 550 25.96 15.82 21.80
CA ASP A 550 27.39 16.01 21.61
C ASP A 550 27.80 17.45 21.29
N ARG A 551 26.87 18.33 20.90
CA ARG A 551 27.19 19.71 20.48
C ARG A 551 26.48 20.80 21.27
N LEU A 552 25.21 20.64 21.57
CA LEU A 552 24.37 21.67 22.20
C LEU A 552 24.27 21.44 23.70
N ALA A 553 24.30 22.54 24.46
CA ALA A 553 24.03 22.55 25.88
C ALA A 553 22.79 23.42 26.18
N ALA A 554 22.28 23.35 27.41
CA ALA A 554 21.27 24.30 27.86
C ALA A 554 21.83 25.73 27.76
N GLY A 555 21.07 26.61 27.11
CA GLY A 555 21.46 27.98 26.81
C GLY A 555 22.19 28.17 25.48
N SER A 556 22.54 27.09 24.76
CA SER A 556 23.16 27.22 23.43
C SER A 556 22.27 27.98 22.47
N THR A 557 22.91 28.78 21.63
CA THR A 557 22.27 29.64 20.64
C THR A 557 22.28 28.97 19.27
N VAL A 558 21.09 28.83 18.70
CA VAL A 558 20.87 28.30 17.35
C VAL A 558 20.47 29.45 16.44
N LEU A 559 21.26 29.69 15.40
CA LEU A 559 20.94 30.64 14.34
C LEU A 559 20.33 29.89 13.15
N THR A 560 19.22 30.38 12.63
CA THR A 560 18.60 29.84 11.41
C THR A 560 18.56 30.90 10.31
N ALA A 561 18.61 30.46 9.06
CA ALA A 561 18.05 31.24 7.96
C ALA A 561 16.57 31.59 8.23
N PRO A 562 15.98 32.57 7.53
CA PRO A 562 14.58 32.95 7.73
C PRO A 562 13.61 31.78 7.57
N TYR A 563 13.95 30.84 6.69
CA TYR A 563 13.28 29.56 6.50
C TYR A 563 14.28 28.41 6.65
N ILE A 564 13.83 27.37 7.34
CA ILE A 564 14.39 26.01 7.29
C ILE A 564 13.22 25.05 7.13
N TYR A 565 13.46 23.82 6.68
CA TYR A 565 12.41 22.82 6.51
C TYR A 565 11.52 22.68 7.76
N PHE A 566 10.20 22.69 7.58
CA PHE A 566 9.23 22.87 8.67
C PHE A 566 9.33 21.78 9.75
N GLU A 567 9.36 20.50 9.37
CA GLU A 567 9.43 19.41 10.34
C GLU A 567 10.76 19.43 11.12
N ALA A 568 11.84 19.92 10.50
CA ALA A 568 13.12 20.14 11.18
C ALA A 568 13.05 21.33 12.16
N SER A 569 12.37 22.39 11.75
CA SER A 569 12.08 23.57 12.59
C SER A 569 11.22 23.21 13.80
N GLU A 570 10.12 22.48 13.62
CA GLU A 570 9.24 22.07 14.73
C GLU A 570 9.99 21.24 15.78
N GLN A 571 10.79 20.27 15.32
CA GLN A 571 11.60 19.44 16.21
C GLN A 571 12.56 20.28 17.05
N LEU A 572 13.32 21.19 16.41
CA LEU A 572 14.25 22.05 17.14
C LEU A 572 13.57 23.05 18.05
N LEU A 573 12.57 23.79 17.55
CA LEU A 573 11.87 24.83 18.31
C LEU A 573 11.13 24.24 19.53
N SER A 574 10.84 22.94 19.52
CA SER A 574 10.29 22.22 20.67
C SER A 574 11.26 22.05 21.84
N LEU A 575 12.55 22.34 21.67
CA LEU A 575 13.58 22.21 22.71
C LEU A 575 13.66 23.48 23.58
N PRO A 576 13.06 23.50 24.78
CA PRO A 576 12.85 24.74 25.55
C PRO A 576 14.13 25.33 26.16
N HIS A 577 15.24 24.59 26.10
CA HIS A 577 16.52 24.96 26.70
C HIS A 577 17.49 25.57 25.70
N LEU A 578 17.10 25.70 24.42
CA LEU A 578 17.92 26.35 23.39
C LEU A 578 17.41 27.77 23.14
N ARG A 579 18.33 28.67 22.80
CA ARG A 579 18.00 30.04 22.38
C ARG A 579 17.97 30.09 20.87
N PHE A 580 16.83 30.42 20.28
CA PHE A 580 16.68 30.55 18.84
C PHE A 580 16.84 31.99 18.38
N VAL A 581 17.64 32.18 17.34
CA VAL A 581 17.84 33.44 16.64
C VAL A 581 17.57 33.17 15.16
N ARG A 582 16.75 34.02 14.54
CA ARG A 582 16.49 33.97 13.11
C ARG A 582 17.19 35.15 12.45
N ALA A 583 17.91 34.91 11.36
CA ALA A 583 18.49 35.99 10.56
C ALA A 583 17.39 36.88 9.98
N ALA A 584 17.70 38.17 9.77
CA ALA A 584 16.75 39.14 9.26
C ALA A 584 16.29 38.83 7.83
N ASP A 585 17.18 38.33 6.99
CA ASP A 585 16.92 37.89 5.61
C ASP A 585 17.92 36.79 5.19
N TYR A 586 17.82 36.34 3.94
CA TYR A 586 18.64 35.26 3.37
C TYR A 586 20.05 35.71 2.94
N SER A 587 20.36 37.00 3.02
CA SER A 587 21.66 37.51 2.57
C SER A 587 22.79 37.02 3.48
N THR A 588 23.94 36.77 2.87
CA THR A 588 25.19 36.47 3.58
C THR A 588 25.47 37.49 4.67
N ARG A 589 25.20 38.77 4.41
CA ARG A 589 25.40 39.85 5.38
C ARG A 589 24.53 39.65 6.63
N ALA A 590 23.22 39.45 6.47
CA ALA A 590 22.31 39.33 7.61
C ALA A 590 22.65 38.11 8.48
N LEU A 591 22.98 36.98 7.85
CA LEU A 591 23.43 35.78 8.55
C LEU A 591 24.73 36.02 9.34
N LEU A 592 25.71 36.68 8.74
CA LEU A 592 26.99 36.97 9.39
C LEU A 592 26.87 38.03 10.49
N ASP A 593 26.02 39.04 10.32
CA ASP A 593 25.75 40.06 11.34
C ASP A 593 25.08 39.41 12.57
N ALA A 594 24.08 38.56 12.36
CA ALA A 594 23.46 37.77 13.43
C ALA A 594 24.46 36.80 14.11
N ALA A 595 25.33 36.15 13.33
CA ALA A 595 26.37 35.28 13.87
C ALA A 595 27.37 36.03 14.76
N ARG A 596 27.79 37.24 14.37
CA ARG A 596 28.67 38.09 15.19
C ARG A 596 28.01 38.56 16.47
N GLU A 597 26.75 38.97 16.39
CA GLU A 597 25.99 39.50 17.53
C GLU A 597 25.70 38.41 18.57
N HIS A 598 25.26 37.24 18.11
CA HIS A 598 24.71 36.21 18.98
C HIS A 598 25.65 35.02 19.25
N ARG A 599 26.74 34.89 18.48
CA ARG A 599 27.76 33.84 18.61
C ARG A 599 27.15 32.43 18.74
N PRO A 600 26.43 31.96 17.70
CA PRO A 600 25.71 30.70 17.77
C PRO A 600 26.67 29.49 17.74
N GLU A 601 26.33 28.44 18.49
CA GLU A 601 27.00 27.14 18.41
C GLU A 601 26.49 26.29 17.23
N LEU A 602 25.29 26.59 16.73
CA LEU A 602 24.68 25.92 15.58
C LEU A 602 24.09 26.93 14.60
N ILE A 603 24.37 26.72 13.31
CA ILE A 603 23.75 27.45 12.20
C ILE A 603 23.06 26.45 11.27
N LEU A 604 21.79 26.67 10.96
CA LEU A 604 21.02 25.85 10.00
C LEU A 604 20.75 26.65 8.73
N LEU A 605 21.15 26.09 7.59
CA LEU A 605 21.08 26.73 6.28
C LEU A 605 20.37 25.84 5.26
N ASP A 606 19.49 26.48 4.49
CA ASP A 606 18.94 25.92 3.25
C ASP A 606 19.57 26.69 2.07
N PRO A 607 20.22 26.03 1.09
CA PRO A 607 20.72 26.70 -0.11
C PRO A 607 19.60 27.34 -0.92
N VAL A 608 18.41 26.73 -0.94
CA VAL A 608 17.19 27.24 -1.57
C VAL A 608 16.03 27.06 -0.60
N ALA A 609 15.43 28.16 -0.16
CA ALA A 609 14.26 28.12 0.69
C ALA A 609 13.07 27.54 -0.05
N ASN A 610 12.30 26.68 0.61
CA ASN A 610 11.11 26.07 0.03
C ASN A 610 9.86 26.96 0.21
N THR A 611 9.98 28.21 -0.22
CA THR A 611 8.99 29.29 -0.14
C THR A 611 8.57 29.75 -1.55
N PRO A 612 7.52 30.58 -1.70
CA PRO A 612 7.11 31.08 -3.02
C PRO A 612 8.24 31.80 -3.76
N ASP A 613 9.10 32.50 -3.03
CA ASP A 613 10.19 33.32 -3.59
C ASP A 613 11.50 32.56 -3.81
N GLN A 614 11.60 31.30 -3.35
CA GLN A 614 12.79 30.46 -3.49
C GLN A 614 14.12 31.18 -3.21
N ARG A 615 14.12 32.06 -2.20
CA ARG A 615 15.30 32.83 -1.81
C ARG A 615 16.44 31.89 -1.47
N MET A 616 17.64 32.29 -1.87
CA MET A 616 18.83 31.46 -1.73
C MET A 616 19.79 32.00 -0.68
N THR A 617 20.47 31.07 -0.02
CA THR A 617 21.60 31.38 0.85
C THR A 617 22.90 31.06 0.13
N ASP A 618 23.83 32.01 0.07
CA ASP A 618 25.20 31.74 -0.41
C ASP A 618 25.99 30.99 0.67
N VAL A 619 25.78 29.67 0.73
CA VAL A 619 26.41 28.78 1.70
C VAL A 619 27.94 28.87 1.64
N GLY A 620 28.51 28.98 0.44
CA GLY A 620 29.96 29.09 0.25
C GLY A 620 30.53 30.35 0.89
N ALA A 621 29.93 31.52 0.62
CA ALA A 621 30.36 32.78 1.22
C ALA A 621 30.17 32.80 2.74
N VAL A 622 29.05 32.26 3.25
CA VAL A 622 28.80 32.14 4.70
C VAL A 622 29.88 31.28 5.36
N LEU A 623 30.16 30.09 4.82
CA LEU A 623 31.17 29.19 5.38
C LEU A 623 32.58 29.80 5.33
N ALA A 624 32.96 30.40 4.21
CA ALA A 624 34.26 31.07 4.07
C ALA A 624 34.45 32.19 5.10
N ALA A 625 33.40 32.99 5.34
CA ALA A 625 33.44 34.04 6.36
C ALA A 625 33.50 33.47 7.78
N LEU A 626 32.72 32.44 8.11
CA LEU A 626 32.72 31.81 9.44
C LEU A 626 34.09 31.21 9.80
N ARG A 627 34.82 30.64 8.83
CA ARG A 627 36.17 30.09 9.06
C ARG A 627 37.18 31.17 9.51
N THR A 628 36.98 32.42 9.10
CA THR A 628 37.85 33.55 9.51
C THR A 628 37.32 34.34 10.69
N MET A 629 36.02 34.23 10.99
CA MET A 629 35.35 34.91 12.08
C MET A 629 35.77 34.33 13.44
N ASP A 630 36.01 35.20 14.42
CA ASP A 630 36.22 34.80 15.81
C ASP A 630 34.90 34.85 16.58
N LEU A 631 34.29 33.68 16.78
CA LEU A 631 33.11 33.49 17.63
C LEU A 631 33.50 33.12 19.07
N GLY A 632 34.78 32.88 19.36
CA GLY A 632 35.27 32.39 20.65
C GLY A 632 35.13 30.88 20.86
N HIS A 633 34.44 30.17 19.96
CA HIS A 633 34.29 28.71 19.96
C HIS A 633 34.02 28.19 18.55
N PRO A 634 34.20 26.87 18.31
CA PRO A 634 33.80 26.26 17.04
C PRO A 634 32.28 26.32 16.85
N VAL A 635 31.82 26.43 15.60
CA VAL A 635 30.41 26.42 15.21
C VAL A 635 30.10 25.19 14.36
N THR A 636 28.93 24.59 14.56
CA THR A 636 28.40 23.55 13.67
C THR A 636 27.45 24.17 12.67
N VAL A 637 27.62 23.89 11.38
CA VAL A 637 26.74 24.33 10.30
C VAL A 637 26.07 23.11 9.69
N VAL A 638 24.74 23.07 9.71
CA VAL A 638 23.94 22.02 9.09
C VAL A 638 23.31 22.58 7.82
N VAL A 639 23.53 21.89 6.69
CA VAL A 639 23.05 22.31 5.36
C VAL A 639 22.04 21.29 4.84
N ASP A 640 20.80 21.71 4.58
CA ASP A 640 19.78 20.88 3.91
C ASP A 640 19.90 21.02 2.39
N GLY A 641 20.47 20.01 1.76
CA GLY A 641 20.67 19.97 0.31
C GLY A 641 19.48 19.50 -0.51
N THR A 642 18.34 19.17 0.10
CA THR A 642 17.27 18.39 -0.55
C THR A 642 16.73 19.00 -1.85
N VAL A 643 16.67 20.33 -1.95
CA VAL A 643 16.13 21.04 -3.13
C VAL A 643 17.13 21.09 -4.28
N VAL A 644 18.42 21.07 -3.99
CA VAL A 644 19.48 21.30 -5.00
C VAL A 644 20.36 20.08 -5.25
N SER A 645 20.35 19.06 -4.38
CA SER A 645 21.02 17.75 -4.48
C SER A 645 22.31 17.68 -5.29
N GLY A 646 23.45 17.64 -4.60
CA GLY A 646 24.77 17.57 -5.25
C GLY A 646 25.22 18.82 -6.01
N ALA A 647 24.41 19.89 -6.07
CA ALA A 647 24.83 21.18 -6.63
C ALA A 647 25.86 21.93 -5.76
N VAL A 648 25.90 21.64 -4.45
CA VAL A 648 26.80 22.30 -3.51
C VAL A 648 28.23 21.75 -3.70
N PRO A 649 29.23 22.60 -4.01
CA PRO A 649 30.61 22.16 -4.18
C PRO A 649 31.18 21.46 -2.93
N GLY A 650 31.93 20.37 -3.13
CA GLY A 650 32.44 19.55 -2.04
C GLY A 650 33.49 20.25 -1.17
N ASP A 651 34.28 21.16 -1.75
CA ASP A 651 35.24 22.01 -1.04
C ASP A 651 34.58 22.95 -0.02
N TRP A 652 33.32 23.32 -0.24
CA TRP A 652 32.56 24.11 0.72
C TRP A 652 32.25 23.29 1.97
N LEU A 653 32.00 21.99 1.83
CA LEU A 653 31.59 21.10 2.92
C LEU A 653 32.74 20.62 3.83
N VAL A 654 34.00 20.95 3.51
CA VAL A 654 35.16 20.57 4.31
C VAL A 654 35.07 21.20 5.71
N SER A 655 35.26 20.42 6.76
CA SER A 655 35.32 20.93 8.13
C SER A 655 36.74 21.28 8.56
N ASP A 656 36.88 22.25 9.45
CA ASP A 656 38.14 22.62 10.12
C ASP A 656 37.93 22.80 11.63
N ASP A 657 38.95 23.29 12.33
CA ASP A 657 38.93 23.48 13.79
C ASP A 657 37.90 24.52 14.27
N ARG A 658 37.43 25.40 13.37
CA ARG A 658 36.48 26.48 13.67
C ARG A 658 35.08 26.16 13.19
N VAL A 659 34.94 25.52 12.04
CA VAL A 659 33.64 25.24 11.41
C VAL A 659 33.51 23.76 11.11
N GLN A 660 32.57 23.11 11.80
CA GLN A 660 32.12 21.78 11.44
C GLN A 660 30.92 21.87 10.50
N VAL A 661 30.96 21.24 9.35
CA VAL A 661 29.86 21.18 8.39
C VAL A 661 29.25 19.79 8.36
N ILE A 662 27.92 19.71 8.43
CA ILE A 662 27.13 18.50 8.20
C ILE A 662 26.14 18.83 7.09
N TYR A 663 26.12 18.02 6.04
CA TYR A 663 25.18 18.16 4.93
C TYR A 663 24.20 16.99 4.96
N TYR A 664 22.92 17.22 4.68
CA TYR A 664 21.97 16.14 4.50
C TYR A 664 20.97 16.42 3.40
N GLU A 665 20.40 15.36 2.84
CA GLU A 665 19.33 15.49 1.87
C GLU A 665 18.43 14.24 1.82
N SER A 666 17.21 14.42 1.34
CA SER A 666 16.32 13.32 0.99
C SER A 666 16.71 12.70 -0.36
N CYS A 667 17.07 11.41 -0.36
CA CYS A 667 17.47 10.73 -1.58
C CYS A 667 16.31 10.53 -2.56
N SER A 668 15.08 10.44 -2.06
CA SER A 668 13.85 10.26 -2.87
C SER A 668 13.40 11.53 -3.60
N LYS A 669 14.24 12.56 -3.62
CA LYS A 669 14.16 13.66 -4.58
C LYS A 669 15.06 13.30 -5.75
N TYR A 670 16.30 13.77 -5.80
CA TYR A 670 17.09 13.65 -7.02
C TYR A 670 18.00 12.42 -7.08
N LEU A 671 18.52 11.95 -5.94
CA LEU A 671 19.51 10.86 -5.87
C LEU A 671 18.95 9.48 -6.25
N GLN A 672 17.63 9.29 -6.29
CA GLN A 672 17.06 8.02 -6.75
C GLN A 672 16.68 8.03 -8.23
N LEU A 673 17.13 9.03 -8.99
CA LEU A 673 16.88 9.16 -10.42
C LEU A 673 15.38 9.06 -10.82
N GLY A 674 14.48 9.39 -9.89
CA GLY A 674 13.03 9.28 -10.09
C GLY A 674 12.46 7.88 -10.09
N LEU A 675 13.24 6.89 -9.65
CA LEU A 675 12.72 5.54 -9.40
C LEU A 675 11.92 5.48 -8.10
N ASP A 676 12.30 6.28 -7.08
CA ASP A 676 11.60 6.53 -5.81
C ASP A 676 10.90 5.31 -5.17
N ALA A 677 11.42 4.10 -5.41
CA ALA A 677 10.80 2.84 -4.99
C ALA A 677 10.99 2.55 -3.50
N THR A 678 11.86 3.31 -2.83
CA THR A 678 12.10 3.23 -1.40
C THR A 678 12.47 4.60 -0.83
N MET A 679 12.05 4.91 0.39
CA MET A 679 12.50 6.12 1.05
C MET A 679 13.96 5.99 1.50
N ALA A 680 14.72 7.07 1.39
CA ALA A 680 16.06 7.14 1.96
C ALA A 680 16.47 8.59 2.23
N GLY A 681 17.39 8.76 3.18
CA GLY A 681 18.04 10.04 3.46
C GLY A 681 19.54 9.84 3.62
N LEU A 682 20.32 10.84 3.21
CA LEU A 682 21.78 10.81 3.24
C LEU A 682 22.29 11.90 4.19
N VAL A 683 23.22 11.55 5.06
CA VAL A 683 24.01 12.50 5.86
C VAL A 683 25.47 12.42 5.43
N ILE A 684 26.03 13.53 4.97
CA ILE A 684 27.44 13.71 4.69
C ILE A 684 28.08 14.47 5.85
N HIS A 685 29.19 13.93 6.36
CA HIS A 685 29.90 14.51 7.49
C HIS A 685 31.41 14.19 7.41
N PRO A 686 32.27 14.87 8.20
CA PRO A 686 33.69 14.53 8.27
C PRO A 686 33.91 13.08 8.69
N VAL A 687 34.93 12.42 8.14
CA VAL A 687 35.27 11.03 8.49
C VAL A 687 35.45 10.85 10.01
N ALA A 688 35.98 11.86 10.70
CA ALA A 688 36.15 11.87 12.16
C ALA A 688 34.84 11.62 12.95
N LEU A 689 33.66 11.95 12.38
CA LEU A 689 32.37 11.72 13.05
C LEU A 689 31.77 10.34 12.78
N ARG A 690 32.33 9.55 11.86
CA ARG A 690 31.75 8.28 11.40
C ARG A 690 31.39 7.34 12.54
N ALA A 691 32.32 7.07 13.43
CA ALA A 691 32.08 6.17 14.56
C ALA A 691 30.93 6.64 15.48
N ARG A 692 30.73 7.96 15.60
CA ARG A 692 29.70 8.56 16.44
C ARG A 692 28.34 8.52 15.77
N LEU A 693 28.26 8.97 14.51
CA LEU A 693 27.00 8.98 13.75
C LEU A 693 26.52 7.56 13.40
N ASP A 694 27.43 6.62 13.11
CA ASP A 694 27.06 5.21 12.98
C ASP A 694 26.44 4.70 14.27
N ARG A 695 27.08 4.92 15.42
CA ARG A 695 26.53 4.51 16.73
C ARG A 695 25.14 5.12 16.97
N LEU A 696 24.97 6.40 16.68
CA LEU A 696 23.67 7.06 16.84
C LEU A 696 22.62 6.49 15.90
N ARG A 697 22.92 6.28 14.61
CA ARG A 697 22.02 5.64 13.64
C ARG A 697 21.54 4.27 14.13
N ARG A 698 22.44 3.48 14.72
CA ARG A 698 22.08 2.20 15.34
C ARG A 698 21.11 2.39 16.51
N ASN A 699 21.41 3.33 17.39
CA ASN A 699 20.64 3.54 18.62
C ASN A 699 19.26 4.18 18.38
N THR A 700 19.15 5.03 17.36
CA THR A 700 17.88 5.69 16.98
C THR A 700 17.04 4.84 16.03
N GLY A 701 17.62 3.79 15.45
CA GLY A 701 16.92 2.91 14.52
C GLY A 701 16.65 3.56 13.15
N THR A 702 17.39 4.60 12.78
CA THR A 702 17.22 5.32 11.50
C THR A 702 17.85 4.61 10.31
N ILE A 703 18.33 3.37 10.48
CA ILE A 703 19.04 2.59 9.46
C ILE A 703 18.15 2.24 8.25
N LEU A 704 18.70 2.36 7.04
CA LEU A 704 18.08 1.80 5.83
C LEU A 704 18.26 0.28 5.83
N TYR A 705 17.16 -0.45 5.66
CA TYR A 705 17.19 -1.91 5.61
C TYR A 705 17.88 -2.41 4.33
N ARG A 706 18.54 -3.57 4.40
CA ARG A 706 19.35 -4.08 3.28
C ARG A 706 18.53 -4.32 2.00
N HIS A 707 17.27 -4.71 2.10
CA HIS A 707 16.41 -4.93 0.91
C HIS A 707 16.06 -3.65 0.19
N SER A 708 15.87 -2.58 0.95
CA SER A 708 15.69 -1.25 0.40
C SER A 708 16.90 -0.82 -0.43
N THR A 709 18.10 -1.32 -0.13
CA THR A 709 19.29 -1.00 -0.96
C THR A 709 19.21 -1.61 -2.37
N SER A 710 18.51 -2.75 -2.56
CA SER A 710 18.30 -3.33 -3.90
C SER A 710 17.34 -2.52 -4.76
N LEU A 711 16.58 -1.60 -4.15
CA LEU A 711 15.72 -0.64 -4.84
C LEU A 711 16.44 0.68 -5.14
N PHE A 712 17.73 0.80 -4.82
CA PHE A 712 18.53 1.98 -5.06
C PHE A 712 19.26 1.88 -6.41
N PRO A 713 19.13 2.86 -7.31
CA PRO A 713 19.80 2.77 -8.61
C PRO A 713 21.31 2.88 -8.49
N SER A 714 22.00 2.17 -9.38
CA SER A 714 23.44 2.32 -9.61
C SER A 714 23.70 3.26 -10.78
N TYR A 715 24.54 4.27 -10.56
CA TYR A 715 24.87 5.29 -11.56
C TYR A 715 26.13 6.05 -11.14
N ASP A 716 26.80 6.67 -12.11
CA ASP A 716 27.98 7.50 -11.86
C ASP A 716 27.63 8.99 -11.74
N ARG A 717 28.64 9.79 -11.36
CA ARG A 717 28.52 11.24 -11.22
C ARG A 717 28.13 11.93 -12.53
N GLU A 718 28.72 11.53 -13.65
CA GLU A 718 28.49 12.19 -14.94
C GLU A 718 27.03 12.05 -15.38
N THR A 719 26.50 10.85 -15.24
CA THR A 719 25.09 10.48 -15.44
C THR A 719 24.17 11.36 -14.59
N PHE A 720 24.45 11.45 -13.30
CA PHE A 720 23.68 12.26 -12.35
C PHE A 720 23.66 13.74 -12.75
N LEU A 721 24.84 14.32 -12.99
CA LEU A 721 24.96 15.74 -13.32
C LEU A 721 24.29 16.08 -14.65
N LYS A 722 24.43 15.25 -15.69
CA LYS A 722 23.72 15.45 -16.97
C LYS A 722 22.21 15.52 -16.76
N ARG A 723 21.66 14.61 -15.95
CA ARG A 723 20.23 14.62 -15.62
C ARG A 723 19.85 15.90 -14.87
N MET A 724 20.63 16.29 -13.87
CA MET A 724 20.36 17.51 -13.09
C MET A 724 20.43 18.78 -13.92
N HIS A 725 21.42 18.90 -14.82
CA HIS A 725 21.50 20.02 -15.75
C HIS A 725 20.28 20.09 -16.66
N ARG A 726 19.84 18.96 -17.23
CA ARG A 726 18.62 18.91 -18.05
C ARG A 726 17.38 19.37 -17.26
N ILE A 727 17.20 18.88 -16.04
CA ILE A 727 16.11 19.29 -15.15
C ILE A 727 16.13 20.81 -14.94
N SER A 728 17.30 21.37 -14.65
CA SER A 728 17.45 22.81 -14.43
C SER A 728 17.28 23.65 -15.69
N SER A 729 17.72 23.16 -16.85
CA SER A 729 17.50 23.81 -18.15
C SER A 729 16.02 23.81 -18.53
N ASN A 730 15.31 22.71 -18.31
CA ASN A 730 13.87 22.65 -18.56
C ASN A 730 13.12 23.62 -17.64
N ALA A 731 13.47 23.66 -16.35
CA ALA A 731 12.87 24.59 -15.41
C ALA A 731 13.12 26.06 -15.77
N LEU A 732 14.34 26.37 -16.26
CA LEU A 732 14.67 27.69 -16.78
C LEU A 732 13.80 28.04 -17.99
N SER A 733 13.70 27.14 -18.98
CA SER A 733 12.91 27.36 -20.19
C SER A 733 11.43 27.65 -19.87
N VAL A 734 10.81 26.85 -19.00
CA VAL A 734 9.42 27.09 -18.55
C VAL A 734 9.29 28.46 -17.86
N ALA A 735 10.23 28.80 -16.97
CA ALA A 735 10.21 30.07 -16.27
C ALA A 735 10.36 31.27 -17.22
N GLU A 736 11.28 31.21 -18.19
CA GLU A 736 11.48 32.26 -19.21
C GLU A 736 10.26 32.43 -20.11
N HIS A 737 9.70 31.32 -20.59
CA HIS A 737 8.50 31.34 -21.43
C HIS A 737 7.31 32.00 -20.72
N LEU A 738 7.06 31.60 -19.47
CA LEU A 738 5.96 32.14 -18.68
C LEU A 738 6.20 33.61 -18.26
N THR A 739 7.44 33.97 -17.92
CA THR A 739 7.78 35.35 -17.52
C THR A 739 7.73 36.32 -18.70
N SER A 740 8.10 35.87 -19.90
CA SER A 740 8.05 36.68 -21.13
C SER A 740 6.62 36.92 -21.64
N ASN A 741 5.64 36.12 -21.18
CA ASN A 741 4.24 36.30 -21.55
C ASN A 741 3.60 37.45 -20.74
N ALA A 742 3.18 38.51 -21.44
CA ALA A 742 2.64 39.73 -20.84
C ALA A 742 1.32 39.53 -20.05
N ILE A 743 0.52 38.50 -20.39
CA ILE A 743 -0.70 38.18 -19.66
C ILE A 743 -0.34 37.42 -18.39
N VAL A 744 0.51 36.40 -18.51
CA VAL A 744 0.95 35.57 -17.37
C VAL A 744 1.63 36.43 -16.32
N SER A 745 2.58 37.28 -16.70
CA SER A 745 3.32 38.17 -15.79
C SER A 745 2.44 39.20 -15.05
N ARG A 746 1.23 39.50 -15.55
CA ARG A 746 0.23 40.33 -14.84
C ARG A 746 -0.62 39.53 -13.86
N THR A 747 -0.80 38.23 -14.10
CA THR A 747 -1.66 37.34 -13.32
C THR A 747 -0.90 36.66 -12.18
N VAL A 748 0.36 36.28 -12.43
CA VAL A 748 1.12 35.42 -11.53
C VAL A 748 2.60 35.83 -11.50
N ARG A 749 3.19 35.83 -10.31
CA ARG A 749 4.64 35.89 -10.12
C ARG A 749 5.20 34.49 -10.33
N VAL A 750 5.97 34.31 -11.40
CA VAL A 750 6.76 33.11 -11.67
C VAL A 750 8.11 33.27 -10.99
N THR A 751 8.59 32.25 -10.31
CA THR A 751 9.87 32.30 -9.60
C THR A 751 10.64 31.02 -9.83
N TYR A 752 11.92 31.19 -10.17
CA TYR A 752 12.90 30.12 -10.30
C TYR A 752 14.30 30.71 -10.11
N PRO A 753 15.15 30.17 -9.22
CA PRO A 753 16.46 30.78 -8.94
C PRO A 753 17.40 30.86 -10.14
N GLY A 754 17.29 29.92 -11.09
CA GLY A 754 18.09 29.93 -12.31
C GLY A 754 17.73 31.06 -13.29
N HIS A 755 16.58 31.72 -13.13
CA HIS A 755 16.15 32.79 -14.04
C HIS A 755 16.90 34.11 -13.78
N PRO A 756 17.36 34.85 -14.82
CA PRO A 756 18.14 36.09 -14.63
C PRO A 756 17.45 37.20 -13.83
N GLY A 757 16.12 37.21 -13.81
CA GLY A 757 15.32 38.15 -13.02
C GLY A 757 15.19 37.79 -11.53
N HIS A 758 15.71 36.65 -11.08
CA HIS A 758 15.64 36.26 -9.67
C HIS A 758 16.64 37.09 -8.83
N PRO A 759 16.25 37.60 -7.64
CA PRO A 759 17.14 38.42 -6.81
C PRO A 759 18.48 37.75 -6.46
N ASP A 760 18.46 36.43 -6.27
CA ASP A 760 19.63 35.64 -5.89
C ASP A 760 20.21 34.84 -7.07
N HIS A 761 19.96 35.27 -8.30
CA HIS A 761 20.41 34.57 -9.51
C HIS A 761 21.94 34.36 -9.56
N GLU A 762 22.73 35.33 -9.07
CA GLU A 762 24.20 35.18 -8.99
C GLU A 762 24.60 34.05 -8.01
N VAL A 763 23.86 33.88 -6.91
CA VAL A 763 24.04 32.75 -5.99
C VAL A 763 23.67 31.45 -6.69
N ALA A 764 22.56 31.41 -7.43
CA ALA A 764 22.16 30.25 -8.22
C ALA A 764 23.21 29.85 -9.27
N ARG A 765 23.86 30.82 -9.93
CA ARG A 765 24.97 30.57 -10.88
C ARG A 765 26.23 30.05 -10.21
N SER A 766 26.45 30.38 -8.94
CA SER A 766 27.64 29.94 -8.20
C SER A 766 27.62 28.45 -7.84
N ILE A 767 26.43 27.83 -7.86
CA ILE A 767 26.24 26.39 -7.62
C ILE A 767 26.00 25.66 -8.95
N GLY A 768 26.26 24.36 -8.99
CA GLY A 768 26.27 23.61 -10.25
C GLY A 768 24.93 23.59 -11.01
N HIS A 769 23.80 23.62 -10.30
CA HIS A 769 22.45 23.66 -10.85
C HIS A 769 21.42 24.09 -9.79
N ALA A 770 20.24 24.54 -10.22
CA ALA A 770 19.20 25.11 -9.34
C ALA A 770 18.01 24.16 -9.06
N GLY A 771 18.12 22.88 -9.43
CA GLY A 771 17.04 21.91 -9.30
C GLY A 771 15.95 22.12 -10.36
N GLY A 772 14.76 21.52 -10.16
CA GLY A 772 13.68 21.53 -11.16
C GLY A 772 12.36 22.14 -10.69
N CYS A 773 12.38 22.84 -9.56
CA CYS A 773 11.19 23.36 -8.90
C CYS A 773 10.99 24.82 -9.29
N VAL A 774 9.90 25.10 -10.02
CA VAL A 774 9.41 26.45 -10.34
C VAL A 774 8.21 26.74 -9.44
N THR A 775 8.15 27.93 -8.85
CA THR A 775 7.04 28.34 -7.98
C THR A 775 6.21 29.45 -8.62
N PHE A 776 4.94 29.50 -8.24
CA PHE A 776 4.00 30.50 -8.72
C PHE A 776 3.15 31.05 -7.58
N GLN A 777 3.03 32.37 -7.52
CA GLN A 777 2.14 33.07 -6.61
C GLN A 777 1.25 34.03 -7.40
N PHE A 778 -0.08 33.89 -7.29
CA PHE A 778 -1.00 34.81 -7.95
C PHE A 778 -0.83 36.23 -7.42
N VAL A 779 -0.96 37.24 -8.29
CA VAL A 779 -0.78 38.65 -7.90
C VAL A 779 -1.95 39.12 -7.02
N ALA A 780 -3.16 38.62 -7.25
CA ALA A 780 -4.33 38.93 -6.42
C ALA A 780 -4.25 38.19 -5.07
N GLU A 781 -4.26 38.92 -3.96
CA GLU A 781 -4.11 38.37 -2.60
C GLU A 781 -5.17 37.30 -2.26
N GLY A 782 -6.38 37.40 -2.81
CA GLY A 782 -7.46 36.43 -2.60
C GLY A 782 -7.31 35.10 -3.35
N ASP A 783 -6.44 35.03 -4.36
CA ASP A 783 -6.33 33.87 -5.25
C ASP A 783 -5.36 32.79 -4.73
N ASN A 784 -4.50 33.15 -3.79
CA ASN A 784 -3.53 32.25 -3.16
C ASN A 784 -4.15 31.54 -1.95
N ASN A 785 -5.26 30.82 -2.16
CA ASN A 785 -5.87 29.97 -1.16
C ASN A 785 -6.02 28.54 -1.69
N ARG A 786 -6.06 27.56 -0.77
CA ARG A 786 -6.02 26.14 -1.14
C ARG A 786 -7.09 25.78 -2.18
N SER A 787 -8.35 26.15 -1.98
CA SER A 787 -9.43 25.83 -2.93
C SER A 787 -9.17 26.38 -4.33
N GLN A 788 -8.68 27.61 -4.44
CA GLN A 788 -8.41 28.25 -5.71
C GLN A 788 -7.17 27.70 -6.42
N LEU A 789 -6.15 27.31 -5.67
CA LEU A 789 -4.97 26.64 -6.21
C LEU A 789 -5.31 25.23 -6.71
N GLU A 790 -6.12 24.49 -5.96
CA GLU A 790 -6.57 23.14 -6.35
C GLU A 790 -7.47 23.20 -7.60
N ALA A 791 -8.39 24.18 -7.69
CA ALA A 791 -9.19 24.40 -8.90
C ALA A 791 -8.33 24.75 -10.12
N PHE A 792 -7.28 25.56 -9.95
CA PHE A 792 -6.33 25.85 -11.02
C PHE A 792 -5.54 24.61 -11.45
N ILE A 793 -5.09 23.79 -10.50
CA ILE A 793 -4.42 22.52 -10.80
C ILE A 793 -5.35 21.63 -11.64
N ASP A 794 -6.63 21.53 -11.28
CA ASP A 794 -7.58 20.70 -12.02
C ASP A 794 -7.78 21.21 -13.47
N ASP A 795 -7.81 22.53 -13.69
CA ASP A 795 -7.85 23.14 -15.05
C ASP A 795 -6.57 22.83 -15.83
N VAL A 796 -5.39 23.03 -15.23
CA VAL A 796 -4.11 22.71 -15.87
C VAL A 796 -4.03 21.23 -16.24
N LEU A 797 -4.46 20.32 -15.36
CA LEU A 797 -4.49 18.88 -15.63
C LEU A 797 -5.49 18.52 -16.73
N HIS A 798 -6.61 19.23 -16.82
CA HIS A 798 -7.58 19.05 -17.90
C HIS A 798 -6.98 19.46 -19.25
N ARG A 799 -6.39 20.65 -19.35
CA ARG A 799 -5.72 21.14 -20.57
C ARG A 799 -4.53 20.28 -20.97
N ALA A 800 -3.75 19.81 -20.00
CA ALA A 800 -2.65 18.90 -20.24
C ALA A 800 -3.14 17.60 -20.90
N ARG A 801 -4.29 17.03 -20.44
CA ARG A 801 -4.90 15.87 -21.10
C ARG A 801 -5.36 16.16 -22.53
N GLU A 802 -5.95 17.32 -22.80
CA GLU A 802 -6.35 17.70 -24.16
C GLU A 802 -5.17 17.89 -25.11
N ALA A 803 -4.02 18.33 -24.56
CA ALA A 803 -2.78 18.53 -25.28
C ALA A 803 -1.90 17.26 -25.38
N ASP A 804 -2.34 16.12 -24.84
CA ASP A 804 -1.55 14.88 -24.72
C ASP A 804 -0.22 15.06 -23.94
N LEU A 805 -0.23 15.96 -22.95
CA LEU A 805 0.88 16.23 -22.05
C LEU A 805 0.71 15.46 -20.74
N HIS A 806 1.65 14.57 -20.43
CA HIS A 806 1.65 13.82 -19.18
C HIS A 806 2.13 14.68 -18.00
N LEU A 807 1.18 15.29 -17.29
CA LEU A 807 1.38 16.06 -16.06
C LEU A 807 0.55 15.44 -14.92
N THR A 808 1.13 15.30 -13.72
CA THR A 808 0.44 14.67 -12.59
C THR A 808 0.41 15.57 -11.36
N LYS A 809 -0.63 15.44 -10.54
CA LYS A 809 -0.67 16.10 -9.22
C LYS A 809 0.28 15.41 -8.23
N GLY A 810 1.17 16.16 -7.57
CA GLY A 810 2.03 15.58 -6.53
C GLY A 810 3.13 16.49 -6.00
N VAL A 811 3.62 16.16 -4.80
CA VAL A 811 4.61 16.95 -4.03
C VAL A 811 6.06 16.43 -4.12
N SER A 812 6.30 15.33 -4.85
CA SER A 812 7.64 14.77 -5.03
C SER A 812 8.40 15.47 -6.16
N PHE A 813 9.72 15.58 -6.01
CA PHE A 813 10.65 16.10 -7.03
C PHE A 813 11.40 14.99 -7.76
N GLY A 814 11.25 13.72 -7.36
CA GLY A 814 12.13 12.69 -7.89
C GLY A 814 11.75 12.17 -9.26
N PHE A 815 10.47 11.89 -9.46
CA PHE A 815 9.93 11.32 -10.69
C PHE A 815 10.25 12.15 -11.95
N SER A 816 10.64 11.47 -13.02
CA SER A 816 10.85 12.04 -14.36
C SER A 816 9.60 12.67 -15.00
N THR A 817 8.41 12.33 -14.48
CA THR A 817 7.14 12.96 -14.87
C THR A 817 6.96 14.32 -14.18
N PRO A 818 6.61 15.39 -14.93
CA PRO A 818 6.29 16.68 -14.36
C PRO A 818 5.17 16.60 -13.31
N ARG A 819 5.28 17.37 -12.23
CA ARG A 819 4.31 17.36 -11.14
C ARG A 819 3.92 18.75 -10.70
N ILE A 820 2.63 18.99 -10.56
CA ILE A 820 2.08 20.24 -10.01
C ILE A 820 1.43 19.98 -8.64
N SER A 821 1.62 20.88 -7.69
CA SER A 821 0.97 20.81 -6.38
C SER A 821 0.78 22.19 -5.76
N ALA A 822 -0.26 22.30 -4.92
CA ALA A 822 -0.38 23.41 -4.00
C ALA A 822 0.50 23.13 -2.77
N ALA A 823 1.37 24.07 -2.45
CA ALA A 823 2.27 24.06 -1.32
C ALA A 823 1.92 25.18 -0.34
N SER A 824 2.28 24.99 0.92
CA SER A 824 2.29 26.03 1.93
C SER A 824 3.73 26.12 2.43
N SER A 825 4.25 27.33 2.59
CA SER A 825 5.59 27.50 3.18
C SER A 825 5.57 27.20 4.67
N MET A 826 4.39 27.05 5.29
CA MET A 826 4.19 26.76 6.72
C MET A 826 4.82 27.82 7.65
N ALA A 827 5.39 28.89 7.09
CA ALA A 827 5.72 30.11 7.81
C ALA A 827 4.42 30.81 8.21
N GLU A 828 4.33 31.21 9.49
CA GLU A 828 3.17 31.96 9.99
C GLU A 828 2.93 33.19 9.09
N ASN A 829 1.74 33.25 8.49
CA ASN A 829 1.24 34.35 7.64
C ASN A 829 1.67 34.38 6.16
N GLU A 830 2.28 33.33 5.60
CA GLU A 830 2.47 33.24 4.15
C GLU A 830 1.31 32.49 3.46
N PRO A 831 0.72 33.03 2.38
CA PRO A 831 -0.34 32.35 1.65
C PRO A 831 0.23 31.12 0.90
N PRO A 832 -0.57 30.06 0.71
CA PRO A 832 -0.15 28.92 -0.10
C PRO A 832 0.17 29.36 -1.54
N PHE A 833 1.04 28.59 -2.20
CA PHE A 833 1.54 28.87 -3.54
C PHE A 833 1.53 27.60 -4.39
N LEU A 834 1.72 27.73 -5.70
CA LEU A 834 1.84 26.59 -6.60
C LEU A 834 3.30 26.21 -6.79
N ARG A 835 3.52 24.92 -6.92
CA ARG A 835 4.81 24.33 -7.22
C ARG A 835 4.69 23.45 -8.43
N LEU A 836 5.57 23.66 -9.40
CA LEU A 836 5.77 22.77 -10.53
C LEU A 836 7.17 22.20 -10.44
N TYR A 837 7.25 20.89 -10.32
CA TYR A 837 8.46 20.16 -10.67
C TYR A 837 8.41 19.85 -12.16
N VAL A 838 9.34 20.41 -12.92
CA VAL A 838 9.34 20.36 -14.40
C VAL A 838 9.79 18.99 -14.95
N GLY A 839 10.50 18.20 -14.16
CA GLY A 839 11.01 16.89 -14.60
C GLY A 839 12.15 17.00 -15.62
N ASP A 840 12.50 15.87 -16.22
CA ASP A 840 13.66 15.72 -17.11
C ASP A 840 13.23 15.32 -18.54
N ARG A 841 12.03 15.76 -18.96
CA ARG A 841 11.45 15.53 -20.28
C ARG A 841 12.22 16.27 -21.39
N GLY A 842 11.93 15.95 -22.65
CA GLY A 842 12.51 16.62 -23.82
C GLY A 842 11.95 18.04 -24.04
N GLU A 843 12.61 18.81 -24.92
CA GLU A 843 12.30 20.22 -25.20
C GLU A 843 10.85 20.43 -25.65
N TYR A 844 10.36 19.64 -26.62
CA TYR A 844 8.97 19.73 -27.10
C TYR A 844 7.92 19.62 -25.99
N ALA A 845 8.10 18.68 -25.05
CA ALA A 845 7.18 18.49 -23.93
C ALA A 845 7.27 19.65 -22.93
N THR A 846 8.46 20.24 -22.78
CA THR A 846 8.70 21.40 -21.94
C THR A 846 8.01 22.64 -22.51
N ASP A 847 8.12 22.88 -23.81
CA ASP A 847 7.44 23.97 -24.52
C ASP A 847 5.93 23.82 -24.46
N LEU A 848 5.43 22.60 -24.69
CA LEU A 848 4.00 22.30 -24.60
C LEU A 848 3.47 22.55 -23.19
N MET A 849 4.24 22.18 -22.16
CA MET A 849 3.90 22.45 -20.77
C MET A 849 3.85 23.95 -20.47
N ALA A 850 4.84 24.71 -20.94
CA ALA A 850 4.85 26.15 -20.78
C ALA A 850 3.63 26.80 -21.47
N LYS A 851 3.24 26.32 -22.65
CA LYS A 851 2.05 26.76 -23.37
C LYS A 851 0.75 26.45 -22.60
N VAL A 852 0.58 25.21 -22.12
CA VAL A 852 -0.59 24.79 -21.33
C VAL A 852 -0.75 25.67 -20.08
N LEU A 853 0.35 25.92 -19.37
CA LEU A 853 0.35 26.78 -18.19
C LEU A 853 0.01 28.23 -18.57
N ALA A 854 0.60 28.77 -19.64
CA ALA A 854 0.32 30.13 -20.10
C ALA A 854 -1.17 30.34 -20.44
N GLU A 855 -1.79 29.37 -21.11
CA GLU A 855 -3.21 29.39 -21.44
C GLU A 855 -4.10 29.34 -20.18
N ALA A 856 -3.78 28.46 -19.23
CA ALA A 856 -4.50 28.36 -17.96
C ALA A 856 -4.42 29.68 -17.16
N PHE A 857 -3.23 30.26 -17.05
CA PHE A 857 -3.04 31.56 -16.39
C PHE A 857 -3.77 32.70 -17.11
N ALA A 858 -3.81 32.69 -18.45
CA ALA A 858 -4.49 33.71 -19.23
C ALA A 858 -6.02 33.67 -19.08
N CYS A 859 -6.63 32.47 -19.08
CA CYS A 859 -8.07 32.32 -18.86
C CYS A 859 -8.49 32.86 -17.48
N ARG A 860 -7.69 32.63 -16.45
CA ARG A 860 -7.98 33.14 -15.11
C ARG A 860 -7.82 34.66 -15.01
N GLY A 861 -6.81 35.24 -15.67
CA GLY A 861 -6.63 36.70 -15.74
C GLY A 861 -7.74 37.45 -16.51
N SER A 862 -8.56 36.73 -17.27
CA SER A 862 -9.67 37.29 -18.07
C SER A 862 -10.98 37.43 -17.26
N HIS A 863 -11.09 36.73 -16.12
CA HIS A 863 -12.21 36.86 -15.20
C HIS A 863 -11.85 37.87 -14.11
N GLY A 864 -12.25 39.12 -14.31
CA GLY A 864 -12.21 40.14 -13.25
C GLY A 864 -13.07 39.73 -12.03
N PRO A 865 -13.00 40.47 -10.91
CA PRO A 865 -13.55 40.09 -9.60
C PRO A 865 -15.09 39.98 -9.51
N GLU A 866 -15.81 39.85 -10.63
CA GLU A 866 -17.25 39.71 -10.70
C GLU A 866 -17.68 38.43 -11.46
N GLY A 867 -17.87 37.34 -10.71
CA GLY A 867 -18.92 36.32 -10.97
C GLY A 867 -18.50 34.85 -11.12
N PRO A 868 -19.42 33.86 -10.98
CA PRO A 868 -20.79 33.92 -10.43
C PRO A 868 -20.90 33.24 -9.04
N ARG A 869 -21.91 33.67 -8.26
CA ARG A 869 -22.26 33.13 -6.93
C ARG A 869 -22.89 31.75 -7.00
#